data_AF-A0A497YLI8-F1
#
_entry.id   AF-A0A497YLI8-F1
#
_cell.length_a   1.000
_cell.length_b   1.000
_cell.length_c   1.000
_cell.angle_alpha   90.00
_cell.angle_beta   90.00
_cell.angle_gamma   90.00
#
_symmetry.space_group_name_H-M   'P 1'
#
loop_
_entity.id
_entity.type
_entity.pdbx_description
1 polymer ?
#
loop_
_entity_poly.entity_id
_entity_poly.type
_entity_poly.pdbx_seq_one_letter_code
_entity_poly.pdbx_strand_id
1 'polypeptide(L)'
;MVQFQNPNEEQKSPLEQFGRNLVEQAQSGKMDPVIGRDQEIRNVIRILSRKTKNNPVLIGEPGVGKTAIVEGLAQRIVRNDVPEGLKDRVIYELDMSALIAGAKYRGEFEERLKSVLKQVKDSEGQIILFIDEIHTIVGAGKTEGAMDAGNMLKPMLARGELYCIGATTLDEYRMHIEKDAALERRFQQVMVREPSVEDAVSILRGLKERFELHHGVRIHDRAIVAAATMSDRYITERFLPDKAIDLIDEACAMIRTEIDSMPQELDEVTRRLMQLEIEEQALRKEKDEASKTRLAALREEIEELKSSSEGMQQQWNEEKQSLQKIQAKREQLDQYRRQLEDAENKYDLNTAAMLRHGKIPELEKELSAMEVELAGDGGERLLREEVTEEEIAGIVARWTGIPVTKLVEGEREKLLRLGDTLKERVIGQDRAVELVTEAVWRARAGIKDEQKPIGSFIFLGPTGVGKTELAKSLAANLFDSEDHFIRIDMSEYMEKHSVSRLVGAPPGYIGYEEGGQLTEAVRRNPYSVVLLDEIEKAHPDVANILLQILDDGRITDSQGRLVNFSNTVVIMTSNIGSQHISASSDEHDTEDIVMMELRKHFRPELLNRIDDIVIFHSLSNEHFYGIAKKMIGELAARMKQQQISLEVEDSVIDYIIEAGTDPVFGARPLKRFIQREIETRIAKELIKGEVTPGSTLKVSMDANKQLLITV
;
A
#
# COMPACT_ATOMS: atom_id res chain seq x y z
N MET A 1 -11.66 45.88 -36.47
CA MET A 1 -11.73 44.41 -36.54
C MET A 1 -13.04 44.00 -35.89
N VAL A 2 -14.02 43.65 -36.72
CA VAL A 2 -15.32 43.15 -36.28
C VAL A 2 -15.09 41.68 -35.88
N GLN A 3 -15.25 41.36 -34.59
CA GLN A 3 -15.27 39.98 -34.14
C GLN A 3 -16.52 39.31 -34.72
N PHE A 4 -16.30 38.34 -35.59
CA PHE A 4 -17.32 37.39 -36.02
C PHE A 4 -17.76 36.57 -34.79
N GLN A 5 -18.92 36.91 -34.22
CA GLN A 5 -19.67 35.95 -33.41
C GLN A 5 -20.36 34.97 -34.36
N ASN A 6 -19.96 33.69 -34.29
CA ASN A 6 -20.71 32.59 -34.88
C ASN A 6 -22.08 32.50 -34.18
N PRO A 7 -23.23 32.58 -34.89
CA PRO A 7 -24.55 32.59 -34.25
C PRO A 7 -25.13 31.22 -33.84
N ASN A 8 -24.34 30.13 -33.82
CA ASN A 8 -24.85 28.76 -33.66
C ASN A 8 -24.09 27.91 -32.61
N GLU A 9 -23.75 28.48 -31.45
CA GLU A 9 -23.58 27.67 -30.24
C GLU A 9 -24.88 27.80 -29.45
N GLU A 10 -25.68 26.73 -29.38
CA GLU A 10 -26.79 26.67 -28.43
C GLU A 10 -26.22 27.00 -27.04
N GLN A 11 -26.70 28.09 -26.43
CA GLN A 11 -26.27 28.49 -25.09
C GLN A 11 -26.63 27.35 -24.13
N LYS A 12 -25.63 26.54 -23.76
CA LYS A 12 -25.78 25.45 -22.79
C LYS A 12 -26.50 25.95 -21.56
N SER A 13 -27.47 25.18 -21.08
CA SER A 13 -28.24 25.54 -19.90
C SER A 13 -27.33 25.57 -18.64
N PRO A 14 -27.62 26.39 -17.61
CA PRO A 14 -26.89 26.35 -16.34
C PRO A 14 -26.65 24.94 -15.78
N LEU A 15 -27.64 24.04 -15.85
CA LEU A 15 -27.50 22.64 -15.44
C LEU A 15 -26.53 21.84 -16.31
N GLU A 16 -26.46 22.11 -17.61
CA GLU A 16 -25.46 21.49 -18.52
C GLU A 16 -24.06 22.08 -18.37
N GLN A 17 -23.96 23.33 -17.92
CA GLN A 17 -22.67 24.00 -17.68
C GLN A 17 -22.05 23.57 -16.34
N PHE A 18 -22.87 23.41 -15.31
CA PHE A 18 -22.44 23.18 -13.93
C PHE A 18 -22.88 21.83 -13.36
N GLY A 19 -23.34 20.91 -14.20
CA GLY A 19 -23.78 19.60 -13.76
C GLY A 19 -23.75 18.55 -14.85
N ARG A 20 -24.00 17.30 -14.44
CA ARG A 20 -24.00 16.12 -15.30
C ARG A 20 -25.32 15.38 -15.19
N ASN A 21 -25.96 15.09 -16.32
CA ASN A 21 -27.20 14.33 -16.37
C ASN A 21 -26.91 12.83 -16.26
N LEU A 22 -27.15 12.26 -15.07
CA LEU A 22 -26.88 10.84 -14.79
C LEU A 22 -27.86 9.90 -15.52
N VAL A 23 -29.09 10.34 -15.75
CA VAL A 23 -30.10 9.53 -16.47
C VAL A 23 -29.75 9.42 -17.95
N GLU A 24 -29.30 10.53 -18.56
CA GLU A 24 -28.79 10.52 -19.95
C GLU A 24 -27.53 9.65 -20.09
N GLN A 25 -26.61 9.72 -19.13
CA GLN A 25 -25.43 8.85 -19.12
C GLN A 25 -25.81 7.37 -19.03
N ALA A 26 -26.75 7.02 -18.16
CA ALA A 26 -27.30 5.67 -18.06
C ALA A 26 -27.97 5.22 -19.38
N GLN A 27 -28.77 6.09 -20.02
CA GLN A 27 -29.38 5.81 -21.34
C GLN A 27 -28.33 5.58 -22.44
N SER A 28 -27.21 6.31 -22.39
CA SER A 28 -26.13 6.15 -23.37
C SER A 28 -25.24 4.91 -23.14
N GLY A 29 -25.48 4.16 -22.05
CA GLY A 29 -24.69 2.97 -21.68
C GLY A 29 -23.24 3.28 -21.28
N LYS A 30 -22.92 4.55 -21.01
CA LYS A 30 -21.58 4.99 -20.59
C LYS A 30 -21.31 4.81 -19.10
N MET A 31 -22.36 4.56 -18.32
CA MET A 31 -22.28 4.34 -16.88
C MET A 31 -21.91 2.90 -16.58
N ASP A 32 -21.06 2.70 -15.56
CA ASP A 32 -20.69 1.37 -15.10
C ASP A 32 -21.84 0.67 -14.38
N PRO A 33 -21.91 -0.67 -14.43
CA PRO A 33 -22.93 -1.41 -13.71
C PRO A 33 -22.75 -1.22 -12.20
N VAL A 34 -23.87 -1.11 -11.47
CA VAL A 34 -23.87 -0.99 -10.02
C VAL A 34 -24.21 -2.34 -9.39
N ILE A 35 -23.26 -2.92 -8.63
CA ILE A 35 -23.37 -4.24 -8.01
C ILE A 35 -23.48 -4.10 -6.49
N GLY A 36 -24.35 -4.90 -5.86
CA GLY A 36 -24.40 -5.06 -4.40
C GLY A 36 -25.02 -3.90 -3.60
N ARG A 37 -25.62 -2.89 -4.25
CA ARG A 37 -26.21 -1.70 -3.59
C ARG A 37 -27.74 -1.62 -3.63
N ASP A 38 -28.42 -2.74 -3.85
CA ASP A 38 -29.88 -2.79 -4.03
C ASP A 38 -30.68 -2.33 -2.81
N GLN A 39 -30.15 -2.52 -1.60
CA GLN A 39 -30.85 -2.14 -0.37
C GLN A 39 -30.82 -0.62 -0.17
N GLU A 40 -29.65 0.00 -0.41
CA GLU A 40 -29.44 1.44 -0.34
C GLU A 40 -30.24 2.15 -1.43
N ILE A 41 -30.20 1.66 -2.69
CA ILE A 41 -30.97 2.23 -3.80
C ILE A 41 -32.48 2.18 -3.49
N ARG A 42 -33.00 1.03 -3.03
CA ARG A 42 -34.42 0.92 -2.62
C ARG A 42 -34.76 1.86 -1.46
N ASN A 43 -33.84 2.08 -0.54
CA ASN A 43 -34.05 3.03 0.56
C ASN A 43 -34.12 4.47 0.05
N VAL A 44 -33.24 4.86 -0.87
CA VAL A 44 -33.25 6.17 -1.54
C VAL A 44 -34.58 6.39 -2.28
N ILE A 45 -35.03 5.42 -3.07
CA ILE A 45 -36.33 5.43 -3.78
C ILE A 45 -37.48 5.67 -2.79
N ARG A 46 -37.49 4.90 -1.69
CA ARG A 46 -38.51 5.01 -0.64
C ARG A 46 -38.51 6.39 0.00
N ILE A 47 -37.34 6.96 0.26
CA ILE A 47 -37.20 8.29 0.88
C ILE A 47 -37.69 9.38 -0.06
N LEU A 48 -37.26 9.37 -1.33
CA LEU A 48 -37.69 10.36 -2.33
C LEU A 48 -39.22 10.36 -2.54
N SER A 49 -39.87 9.22 -2.30
CA SER A 49 -41.33 9.05 -2.40
C SER A 49 -42.09 9.52 -1.15
N ARG A 50 -41.41 9.97 -0.08
CA ARG A 50 -42.07 10.44 1.15
C ARG A 50 -42.66 11.84 0.98
N LYS A 51 -43.67 12.14 1.79
CA LYS A 51 -44.24 13.50 1.91
C LYS A 51 -43.35 14.46 2.71
N THR A 52 -42.63 13.95 3.72
CA THR A 52 -41.73 14.72 4.59
C THR A 52 -40.44 13.95 4.82
N LYS A 53 -39.33 14.64 5.10
CA LYS A 53 -37.98 14.06 5.14
C LYS A 53 -37.70 13.23 3.89
N ASN A 54 -37.92 13.87 2.73
CA ASN A 54 -37.92 13.24 1.42
C ASN A 54 -36.62 13.48 0.63
N ASN A 55 -35.62 14.11 1.25
CA ASN A 55 -34.29 14.26 0.67
C ASN A 55 -33.35 13.27 1.36
N PRO A 56 -32.86 12.21 0.69
CA PRO A 56 -31.90 11.30 1.29
C PRO A 56 -30.51 11.94 1.38
N VAL A 57 -29.76 11.60 2.43
CA VAL A 57 -28.33 11.89 2.55
C VAL A 57 -27.59 10.57 2.72
N LEU A 58 -26.74 10.25 1.75
CA LEU A 58 -25.84 9.11 1.76
C LEU A 58 -24.66 9.44 2.69
N ILE A 59 -24.53 8.68 3.78
CA ILE A 59 -23.53 8.91 4.82
C ILE A 59 -22.59 7.70 4.86
N GLY A 60 -21.33 7.93 4.52
CA GLY A 60 -20.30 6.90 4.51
C GLY A 60 -18.93 7.51 4.20
N GLU A 61 -17.88 6.72 4.43
CA GLU A 61 -16.50 7.13 4.15
C GLU A 61 -16.25 7.38 2.65
N PRO A 62 -15.19 8.10 2.26
CA PRO A 62 -14.81 8.24 0.85
C PRO A 62 -14.53 6.87 0.21
N GLY A 63 -14.91 6.71 -1.07
CA GLY A 63 -14.64 5.48 -1.82
C GLY A 63 -15.62 4.31 -1.60
N VAL A 64 -16.54 4.37 -0.64
CA VAL A 64 -17.49 3.25 -0.40
C VAL A 64 -18.57 3.09 -1.48
N GLY A 65 -18.63 3.98 -2.49
CA GLY A 65 -19.63 3.92 -3.57
C GLY A 65 -20.92 4.70 -3.28
N LYS A 66 -20.83 5.87 -2.65
CA LYS A 66 -21.98 6.79 -2.48
C LYS A 66 -22.54 7.25 -3.83
N THR A 67 -21.67 7.69 -4.74
CA THR A 67 -22.06 8.09 -6.11
C THR A 67 -22.65 6.92 -6.89
N ALA A 68 -22.08 5.72 -6.76
CA ALA A 68 -22.59 4.51 -7.40
C ALA A 68 -24.06 4.19 -7.01
N ILE A 69 -24.50 4.52 -5.79
CA ILE A 69 -25.91 4.36 -5.40
C ILE A 69 -26.82 5.30 -6.21
N VAL A 70 -26.37 6.51 -6.52
CA VAL A 70 -27.13 7.50 -7.29
C VAL A 70 -27.15 7.13 -8.77
N GLU A 71 -26.02 6.65 -9.30
CA GLU A 71 -25.92 6.05 -10.63
C GLU A 71 -26.86 4.85 -10.77
N GLY A 72 -26.91 3.96 -9.77
CA GLY A 72 -27.81 2.81 -9.75
C GLY A 72 -29.29 3.23 -9.70
N LEU A 73 -29.60 4.34 -9.04
CA LEU A 73 -30.93 4.95 -9.11
C LEU A 73 -31.25 5.45 -10.53
N ALA A 74 -30.30 6.12 -11.19
CA ALA A 74 -30.48 6.58 -12.58
C ALA A 74 -30.73 5.39 -13.52
N GLN A 75 -29.98 4.30 -13.39
CA GLN A 75 -30.19 3.05 -14.15
C GLN A 75 -31.59 2.47 -13.92
N ARG A 76 -32.09 2.45 -12.68
CA ARG A 76 -33.46 1.99 -12.39
C ARG A 76 -34.55 2.89 -12.98
N ILE A 77 -34.33 4.21 -13.01
CA ILE A 77 -35.25 5.14 -13.67
C ILE A 77 -35.34 4.81 -15.17
N VAL A 78 -34.19 4.63 -15.84
CA VAL A 78 -34.15 4.27 -17.28
C VAL A 78 -34.85 2.94 -17.56
N ARG A 79 -34.66 1.94 -16.69
CA ARG A 79 -35.29 0.62 -16.78
C ARG A 79 -36.77 0.61 -16.37
N ASN A 80 -37.34 1.76 -15.99
CA ASN A 80 -38.69 1.87 -15.42
C ASN A 80 -38.91 1.00 -14.16
N ASP A 81 -37.84 0.64 -13.45
CA ASP A 81 -37.86 -0.09 -12.16
C ASP A 81 -37.93 0.88 -10.97
N VAL A 82 -38.87 1.83 -11.04
CA VAL A 82 -39.14 2.81 -9.99
C VAL A 82 -40.65 3.06 -9.87
N PRO A 83 -41.14 3.52 -8.71
CA PRO A 83 -42.54 3.93 -8.56
C PRO A 83 -42.93 5.03 -9.56
N GLU A 84 -44.20 5.10 -9.95
CA GLU A 84 -44.74 6.08 -10.92
C GLU A 84 -44.29 7.52 -10.65
N GLY A 85 -44.23 7.93 -9.38
CA GLY A 85 -43.82 9.30 -9.02
C GLY A 85 -42.36 9.64 -9.30
N LEU A 86 -41.50 8.65 -9.58
CA LEU A 86 -40.09 8.79 -9.93
C LEU A 86 -39.79 8.43 -11.39
N LYS A 87 -40.77 7.90 -12.13
CA LYS A 87 -40.62 7.68 -13.57
C LYS A 87 -40.38 9.01 -14.27
N ASP A 88 -39.59 8.96 -15.33
CA ASP A 88 -39.23 10.09 -16.19
C ASP A 88 -38.50 11.26 -15.49
N ARG A 89 -38.17 11.14 -14.20
CA ARG A 89 -37.38 12.15 -13.49
C ARG A 89 -35.94 12.12 -13.98
N VAL A 90 -35.32 13.30 -13.98
CA VAL A 90 -33.92 13.47 -14.37
C VAL A 90 -33.08 13.70 -13.11
N ILE A 91 -31.91 13.06 -13.06
CA ILE A 91 -30.94 13.27 -11.97
C ILE A 91 -29.76 14.07 -12.52
N TYR A 92 -29.50 15.22 -11.91
CA TYR A 92 -28.31 16.03 -12.19
C TYR A 92 -27.35 15.97 -11.02
N GLU A 93 -26.11 15.53 -11.28
CA GLU A 93 -24.99 15.70 -10.36
C GLU A 93 -24.43 17.12 -10.50
N LEU A 94 -24.29 17.82 -9.38
CA LEU A 94 -23.75 19.17 -9.32
C LEU A 94 -22.22 19.15 -9.28
N ASP A 95 -21.56 19.81 -10.23
CA ASP A 95 -20.11 19.96 -10.25
C ASP A 95 -19.69 21.21 -9.47
N MET A 96 -19.28 21.00 -8.22
CA MET A 96 -18.82 22.07 -7.33
C MET A 96 -17.57 22.77 -7.87
N SER A 97 -16.68 22.04 -8.53
CA SER A 97 -15.46 22.60 -9.11
C SER A 97 -15.79 23.55 -10.26
N ALA A 98 -16.74 23.18 -11.12
CA ALA A 98 -17.19 24.03 -12.23
C ALA A 98 -17.85 25.32 -11.74
N LEU A 99 -18.61 25.27 -10.64
CA LEU A 99 -19.23 26.47 -10.04
C LEU A 99 -18.18 27.46 -9.52
N ILE A 100 -17.09 26.95 -8.93
CA ILE A 100 -16.00 27.75 -8.35
C ILE A 100 -15.02 28.22 -9.44
N ALA A 101 -14.78 27.40 -10.47
CA ALA A 101 -13.81 27.67 -11.52
C ALA A 101 -14.08 29.01 -12.23
N GLY A 102 -13.10 29.91 -12.19
CA GLY A 102 -13.21 31.23 -12.80
C GLY A 102 -14.12 32.22 -12.06
N ALA A 103 -14.60 31.90 -10.86
CA ALA A 103 -15.26 32.88 -9.99
C ALA A 103 -14.19 33.76 -9.32
N LYS A 104 -14.19 35.07 -9.58
CA LYS A 104 -13.24 36.02 -8.96
C LYS A 104 -13.69 36.46 -7.57
N TYR A 105 -14.98 36.39 -7.31
CA TYR A 105 -15.60 36.82 -6.07
C TYR A 105 -16.72 35.86 -5.65
N ARG A 106 -16.97 35.73 -4.34
CA ARG A 106 -18.02 34.87 -3.77
C ARG A 106 -19.41 35.08 -4.38
N GLY A 107 -19.76 36.31 -4.76
CA GLY A 107 -21.05 36.63 -5.36
C GLY A 107 -21.28 35.95 -6.72
N GLU A 108 -20.23 35.69 -7.51
CA GLU A 108 -20.36 35.02 -8.81
C GLU A 108 -20.72 33.53 -8.63
N PHE A 109 -20.14 32.87 -7.62
CA PHE A 109 -20.52 31.51 -7.24
C PHE A 109 -21.99 31.46 -6.82
N GLU A 110 -22.42 32.36 -5.93
CA GLU A 110 -23.82 32.41 -5.48
C GLU A 110 -24.79 32.66 -6.64
N GLU A 111 -24.41 33.50 -7.62
CA GLU A 111 -25.23 33.77 -8.80
C GLU A 111 -25.35 32.53 -9.72
N ARG A 112 -24.24 31.80 -9.93
CA ARG A 112 -24.23 30.53 -10.70
C ARG A 112 -25.06 29.46 -10.00
N LEU A 113 -24.91 29.28 -8.69
CA LEU A 113 -25.73 28.34 -7.93
C LEU A 113 -27.20 28.75 -7.97
N LYS A 114 -27.50 30.05 -7.91
CA LYS A 114 -28.87 30.56 -8.02
C LYS A 114 -29.49 30.24 -9.37
N SER A 115 -28.73 30.32 -10.45
CA SER A 115 -29.24 30.00 -11.80
C SER A 115 -29.55 28.51 -11.94
N VAL A 116 -28.70 27.63 -11.40
CA VAL A 116 -28.94 26.18 -11.32
C VAL A 116 -30.19 25.89 -10.50
N LEU A 117 -30.28 26.42 -9.27
CA LEU A 117 -31.43 26.21 -8.40
C LEU A 117 -32.74 26.73 -9.00
N LYS A 118 -32.68 27.84 -9.76
CA LYS A 118 -33.83 28.35 -10.48
C LYS A 118 -34.34 27.34 -11.52
N GLN A 119 -33.45 26.72 -12.29
CA GLN A 119 -33.87 25.68 -13.25
C GLN A 119 -34.48 24.45 -12.57
N VAL A 120 -33.88 24.01 -11.45
CA VAL A 120 -34.45 22.90 -10.67
C VAL A 120 -35.84 23.25 -10.16
N LYS A 121 -36.05 24.48 -9.67
CA LYS A 121 -37.37 24.97 -9.25
C LYS A 121 -38.38 25.01 -10.40
N ASP A 122 -37.98 25.57 -11.54
CA ASP A 122 -38.83 25.75 -12.72
C ASP A 122 -39.19 24.40 -13.36
N SER A 123 -38.48 23.31 -13.01
CA SER A 123 -38.80 21.93 -13.42
C SER A 123 -39.98 21.31 -12.68
N GLU A 124 -40.57 21.99 -11.70
CA GLU A 124 -41.73 21.53 -10.91
C GLU A 124 -41.57 20.11 -10.33
N GLY A 125 -40.35 19.75 -9.90
CA GLY A 125 -40.05 18.48 -9.25
C GLY A 125 -39.64 17.34 -10.18
N GLN A 126 -39.50 17.60 -11.48
CA GLN A 126 -38.95 16.65 -12.45
C GLN A 126 -37.44 16.41 -12.26
N ILE A 127 -36.72 17.40 -11.76
CA ILE A 127 -35.27 17.31 -11.54
C ILE A 127 -34.97 16.95 -10.08
N ILE A 128 -34.14 15.94 -9.90
CA ILE A 128 -33.50 15.58 -8.64
C ILE A 128 -32.04 16.04 -8.72
N LEU A 129 -31.62 16.86 -7.75
CA LEU A 129 -30.25 17.35 -7.67
C LEU A 129 -29.40 16.43 -6.77
N PHE A 130 -28.36 15.81 -7.30
CA PHE A 130 -27.34 15.13 -6.51
C PHE A 130 -26.20 16.10 -6.18
N ILE A 131 -25.86 16.17 -4.90
CA ILE A 131 -24.81 17.05 -4.37
C ILE A 131 -23.84 16.17 -3.58
N ASP A 132 -22.69 15.87 -4.20
CA ASP A 132 -21.59 15.27 -3.46
C ASP A 132 -20.95 16.30 -2.54
N GLU A 133 -20.40 15.83 -1.42
CA GLU A 133 -19.85 16.67 -0.35
C GLU A 133 -20.79 17.80 0.08
N ILE A 134 -22.07 17.49 0.31
CA ILE A 134 -23.13 18.49 0.59
C ILE A 134 -22.81 19.42 1.80
N HIS A 135 -21.94 19.00 2.71
CA HIS A 135 -21.46 19.82 3.83
C HIS A 135 -20.67 21.07 3.37
N THR A 136 -20.06 21.05 2.18
CA THR A 136 -19.29 22.17 1.63
C THR A 136 -20.15 23.40 1.34
N ILE A 137 -21.40 23.18 0.92
CA ILE A 137 -22.37 24.23 0.61
C ILE A 137 -23.35 24.48 1.76
N VAL A 138 -23.40 23.57 2.73
CA VAL A 138 -24.30 23.63 3.88
C VAL A 138 -23.48 23.57 5.17
N GLY A 139 -23.05 24.73 5.68
CA GLY A 139 -22.23 24.78 6.88
C GLY A 139 -22.29 26.14 7.58
N ALA A 140 -22.54 26.13 8.89
CA ALA A 140 -22.61 27.31 9.73
C ALA A 140 -21.34 28.16 9.59
N GLY A 141 -21.47 29.38 9.04
CA GLY A 141 -20.40 30.33 8.72
C GLY A 141 -19.45 30.71 9.88
N LYS A 142 -18.64 29.75 10.33
CA LYS A 142 -17.67 29.87 11.42
C LYS A 142 -16.22 29.71 10.96
N THR A 143 -15.98 29.30 9.72
CA THR A 143 -14.65 29.32 9.11
C THR A 143 -14.58 30.46 8.11
N GLU A 144 -13.66 31.40 8.33
CA GLU A 144 -13.31 32.45 7.37
C GLU A 144 -12.88 31.79 6.06
N GLY A 145 -13.81 31.66 5.10
CA GLY A 145 -13.55 31.07 3.79
C GLY A 145 -14.63 30.11 3.26
N ALA A 146 -15.49 29.54 4.11
CA ALA A 146 -16.52 28.59 3.65
C ALA A 146 -17.68 29.29 2.90
N MET A 147 -18.03 28.74 1.73
CA MET A 147 -19.11 29.20 0.87
C MET A 147 -20.48 28.72 1.40
N ASP A 148 -21.03 29.43 2.40
CA ASP A 148 -22.34 29.10 2.97
C ASP A 148 -23.49 29.46 2.01
N ALA A 149 -23.95 28.48 1.23
CA ALA A 149 -25.14 28.55 0.39
C ALA A 149 -26.40 27.98 1.07
N GLY A 150 -26.32 27.62 2.36
CA GLY A 150 -27.42 27.04 3.11
C GLY A 150 -28.66 27.94 3.14
N ASN A 151 -28.47 29.27 3.12
CA ASN A 151 -29.55 30.25 3.06
C ASN A 151 -30.37 30.20 1.76
N MET A 152 -29.79 29.71 0.66
CA MET A 152 -30.49 29.56 -0.63
C MET A 152 -31.28 28.24 -0.69
N LEU A 153 -30.72 27.17 -0.12
CA LEU A 153 -31.32 25.83 -0.15
C LEU A 153 -32.46 25.68 0.84
N LYS A 154 -32.31 26.19 2.08
CA LYS A 154 -33.29 26.02 3.17
C LYS A 154 -34.71 26.44 2.77
N PRO A 155 -34.95 27.61 2.14
CA PRO A 155 -36.31 28.00 1.75
C PRO A 155 -36.92 27.06 0.70
N MET A 156 -36.13 26.56 -0.24
CA MET A 156 -36.61 25.67 -1.31
C MET A 156 -36.93 24.28 -0.76
N LEU A 157 -36.06 23.72 0.10
CA LEU A 157 -36.30 22.48 0.82
C LEU A 157 -37.51 22.60 1.76
N ALA A 158 -37.72 23.77 2.37
CA ALA A 158 -38.86 24.03 3.23
C ALA A 158 -40.20 24.00 2.48
N ARG A 159 -40.22 24.53 1.25
CA ARG A 159 -41.40 24.59 0.38
C ARG A 159 -41.61 23.33 -0.48
N GLY A 160 -40.65 22.41 -0.50
CA GLY A 160 -40.70 21.22 -1.36
C GLY A 160 -40.46 21.55 -2.85
N GLU A 161 -39.82 22.69 -3.14
CA GLU A 161 -39.45 23.13 -4.49
C GLU A 161 -38.14 22.47 -4.99
N LEU A 162 -37.39 21.84 -4.08
CA LEU A 162 -36.12 21.18 -4.36
C LEU A 162 -36.18 19.74 -3.85
N TYR A 163 -35.96 18.78 -4.76
CA TYR A 163 -35.64 17.40 -4.44
C TYR A 163 -34.14 17.22 -4.61
N CYS A 164 -33.46 16.76 -3.57
CA CYS A 164 -32.04 16.49 -3.65
C CYS A 164 -31.61 15.21 -2.94
N ILE A 165 -30.50 14.66 -3.40
CA ILE A 165 -29.74 13.59 -2.77
C ILE A 165 -28.40 14.21 -2.34
N GLY A 166 -28.08 14.17 -1.05
CA GLY A 166 -26.76 14.60 -0.57
C GLY A 166 -25.83 13.40 -0.35
N ALA A 167 -24.52 13.61 -0.43
CA ALA A 167 -23.52 12.67 0.06
C ALA A 167 -22.48 13.39 0.94
N THR A 168 -22.06 12.76 2.04
CA THR A 168 -21.09 13.32 3.01
C THR A 168 -20.57 12.22 3.94
N THR A 169 -19.57 12.51 4.78
CA THR A 169 -19.11 11.61 5.85
C THR A 169 -19.99 11.74 7.11
N LEU A 170 -19.87 10.79 8.03
CA LEU A 170 -20.65 10.82 9.28
C LEU A 170 -20.30 12.02 10.15
N ASP A 171 -19.02 12.39 10.20
CA ASP A 171 -18.52 13.48 11.03
C ASP A 171 -18.98 14.84 10.48
N GLU A 172 -18.88 15.04 9.17
CA GLU A 172 -19.39 16.23 8.49
C GLU A 172 -20.91 16.38 8.68
N TYR A 173 -21.67 15.28 8.55
CA TYR A 173 -23.11 15.30 8.78
C TYR A 173 -23.44 15.79 10.20
N ARG A 174 -22.77 15.24 11.22
CA ARG A 174 -22.93 15.63 12.63
C ARG A 174 -22.52 17.08 12.87
N MET A 175 -21.46 17.55 12.23
CA MET A 175 -20.94 18.89 12.42
C MET A 175 -21.82 19.96 11.75
N HIS A 176 -22.34 19.69 10.56
CA HIS A 176 -22.91 20.72 9.70
C HIS A 176 -24.42 20.60 9.45
N ILE A 177 -24.97 19.37 9.40
CA ILE A 177 -26.38 19.13 9.04
C ILE A 177 -27.23 18.82 10.27
N GLU A 178 -26.76 17.94 11.15
CA GLU A 178 -27.51 17.49 12.33
C GLU A 178 -27.75 18.62 13.35
N LYS A 179 -26.79 19.54 13.47
CA LYS A 179 -26.92 20.71 14.35
C LYS A 179 -27.93 21.74 13.85
N ASP A 180 -28.31 21.70 12.58
CA ASP A 180 -29.25 22.65 11.98
C ASP A 180 -30.65 22.03 11.88
N ALA A 181 -31.53 22.45 12.80
CA ALA A 181 -32.88 21.93 12.92
C ALA A 181 -33.77 22.19 11.67
N ALA A 182 -33.41 23.12 10.77
CA ALA A 182 -34.14 23.32 9.53
C ALA A 182 -33.80 22.22 8.50
N LEU A 183 -32.53 21.83 8.43
CA LEU A 183 -32.01 20.84 7.49
C LEU A 183 -32.28 19.41 7.98
N GLU A 184 -32.08 19.14 9.27
CA GLU A 184 -32.34 17.84 9.90
C GLU A 184 -33.81 17.38 9.72
N ARG A 185 -34.75 18.32 9.60
CA ARG A 185 -36.17 18.05 9.33
C ARG A 185 -36.50 17.80 7.86
N ARG A 186 -35.55 18.01 6.94
CA ARG A 186 -35.73 17.85 5.49
C ARG A 186 -34.94 16.69 4.92
N PHE A 187 -33.84 16.35 5.57
CA PHE A 187 -33.00 15.23 5.21
C PHE A 187 -33.34 13.95 5.99
N GLN A 188 -33.12 12.80 5.34
CA GLN A 188 -33.18 11.47 5.95
C GLN A 188 -31.85 10.76 5.71
N GLN A 189 -31.25 10.28 6.79
CA GLN A 189 -29.97 9.56 6.73
C GLN A 189 -30.12 8.20 6.03
N VAL A 190 -29.15 7.88 5.18
CA VAL A 190 -28.94 6.57 4.56
C VAL A 190 -27.48 6.20 4.80
N MET A 191 -27.24 5.27 5.73
CA MET A 191 -25.88 4.80 6.03
C MET A 191 -25.38 3.90 4.89
N VAL A 192 -24.23 4.25 4.33
CA VAL A 192 -23.52 3.48 3.30
C VAL A 192 -22.25 2.96 3.94
N ARG A 193 -22.20 1.65 4.16
CA ARG A 193 -21.02 0.99 4.76
C ARG A 193 -20.07 0.50 3.69
N GLU A 194 -18.80 0.40 4.07
CA GLU A 194 -17.80 -0.34 3.32
C GLU A 194 -18.30 -1.79 3.07
N PRO A 195 -18.20 -2.29 1.82
CA PRO A 195 -18.56 -3.66 1.49
C PRO A 195 -17.56 -4.64 2.12
N SER A 196 -17.99 -5.89 2.33
CA SER A 196 -17.06 -6.96 2.71
C SER A 196 -16.10 -7.30 1.57
N VAL A 197 -15.03 -8.05 1.84
CA VAL A 197 -14.13 -8.56 0.80
C VAL A 197 -14.89 -9.37 -0.26
N GLU A 198 -15.85 -10.21 0.16
CA GLU A 198 -16.68 -11.01 -0.75
C GLU A 198 -17.58 -10.14 -1.65
N ASP A 199 -18.17 -9.09 -1.06
CA ASP A 199 -18.98 -8.11 -1.80
C ASP A 199 -18.10 -7.31 -2.77
N ALA A 200 -16.90 -6.91 -2.35
CA ALA A 200 -15.94 -6.19 -3.20
C ALA A 200 -15.47 -7.06 -4.39
N VAL A 201 -15.21 -8.36 -4.17
CA VAL A 201 -14.94 -9.32 -5.25
C VAL A 201 -16.12 -9.39 -6.23
N SER A 202 -17.35 -9.39 -5.72
CA SER A 202 -18.55 -9.40 -6.56
C SER A 202 -18.70 -8.11 -7.37
N ILE A 203 -18.38 -6.96 -6.78
CA ILE A 203 -18.34 -5.66 -7.47
C ILE A 203 -17.28 -5.68 -8.58
N LEU A 204 -16.05 -6.08 -8.28
CA LEU A 204 -14.96 -6.16 -9.25
C LEU A 204 -15.28 -7.13 -10.40
N ARG A 205 -15.91 -8.29 -10.11
CA ARG A 205 -16.38 -9.21 -11.15
C ARG A 205 -17.41 -8.57 -12.07
N GLY A 206 -18.30 -7.73 -11.54
CA GLY A 206 -19.26 -6.98 -12.34
C GLY A 206 -18.63 -5.85 -13.16
N LEU A 207 -17.52 -5.27 -12.70
CA LEU A 207 -16.76 -4.24 -13.42
C LEU A 207 -15.72 -4.83 -14.39
N LYS A 208 -15.39 -6.12 -14.25
CA LYS A 208 -14.34 -6.81 -15.00
C LYS A 208 -14.42 -6.55 -16.51
N GLU A 209 -15.58 -6.80 -17.12
CA GLU A 209 -15.75 -6.65 -18.57
C GLU A 209 -15.52 -5.21 -19.05
N ARG A 210 -15.86 -4.21 -18.23
CA ARG A 210 -15.63 -2.78 -18.54
C ARG A 210 -14.14 -2.44 -18.53
N PHE A 211 -13.40 -2.90 -17.53
CA PHE A 211 -11.94 -2.71 -17.47
C PHE A 211 -11.20 -3.44 -18.59
N GLU A 212 -11.57 -4.70 -18.85
CA GLU A 212 -10.99 -5.50 -19.94
C GLU A 212 -11.21 -4.83 -21.30
N LEU A 213 -12.41 -4.27 -21.54
CA LEU A 213 -12.74 -3.55 -22.77
C LEU A 213 -11.98 -2.22 -22.87
N HIS A 214 -11.95 -1.43 -21.80
CA HIS A 214 -11.31 -0.12 -21.76
C HIS A 214 -9.80 -0.20 -22.02
N HIS A 215 -9.11 -1.11 -21.34
CA HIS A 215 -7.67 -1.27 -21.45
C HIS A 215 -7.25 -2.24 -22.57
N GLY A 216 -8.17 -3.08 -23.05
CA GLY A 216 -7.85 -4.11 -24.04
C GLY A 216 -6.93 -5.19 -23.47
N VAL A 217 -7.15 -5.57 -22.21
CA VAL A 217 -6.41 -6.63 -21.48
C VAL A 217 -7.39 -7.67 -20.95
N ARG A 218 -6.88 -8.76 -20.40
CA ARG A 218 -7.67 -9.80 -19.73
C ARG A 218 -7.37 -9.81 -18.23
N ILE A 219 -8.38 -9.95 -17.39
CA ILE A 219 -8.22 -9.96 -15.93
C ILE A 219 -8.54 -11.36 -15.39
N HIS A 220 -7.58 -11.99 -14.70
CA HIS A 220 -7.83 -13.26 -14.04
C HIS A 220 -8.74 -13.11 -12.82
N ASP A 221 -9.62 -14.08 -12.60
CA ASP A 221 -10.48 -14.07 -11.41
C ASP A 221 -9.66 -14.10 -10.11
N ARG A 222 -8.50 -14.78 -10.12
CA ARG A 222 -7.55 -14.76 -9.01
C ARG A 222 -6.98 -13.36 -8.76
N ALA A 223 -6.72 -12.58 -9.81
CA ALA A 223 -6.28 -11.19 -9.66
C ALA A 223 -7.35 -10.33 -8.98
N ILE A 224 -8.64 -10.54 -9.30
CA ILE A 224 -9.75 -9.86 -8.64
C ILE A 224 -9.81 -10.20 -7.14
N VAL A 225 -9.70 -11.48 -6.81
CA VAL A 225 -9.67 -11.94 -5.40
C VAL A 225 -8.46 -11.37 -4.67
N ALA A 226 -7.29 -11.39 -5.31
CA ALA A 226 -6.06 -10.81 -4.78
C ALA A 226 -6.21 -9.31 -4.55
N ALA A 227 -6.78 -8.55 -5.49
CA ALA A 227 -6.98 -7.11 -5.36
C ALA A 227 -7.87 -6.76 -4.16
N ALA A 228 -9.00 -7.44 -3.99
CA ALA A 228 -9.88 -7.23 -2.83
C ALA A 228 -9.19 -7.63 -1.51
N THR A 229 -8.58 -8.82 -1.46
CA THR A 229 -7.99 -9.36 -0.21
C THR A 229 -6.74 -8.60 0.21
N MET A 230 -5.85 -8.29 -0.73
CA MET A 230 -4.61 -7.57 -0.45
C MET A 230 -4.88 -6.09 -0.15
N SER A 231 -5.80 -5.43 -0.86
CA SER A 231 -6.13 -4.05 -0.53
C SER A 231 -6.78 -3.91 0.84
N ASP A 232 -7.63 -4.86 1.23
CA ASP A 232 -8.21 -4.91 2.57
C ASP A 232 -7.14 -5.06 3.66
N ARG A 233 -6.21 -6.00 3.45
CA ARG A 233 -5.17 -6.33 4.42
C ARG A 233 -4.05 -5.30 4.51
N TYR A 234 -3.60 -4.75 3.38
CA TYR A 234 -2.37 -3.95 3.30
C TYR A 234 -2.61 -2.44 3.10
N ILE A 235 -3.79 -2.03 2.61
CA ILE A 235 -4.12 -0.62 2.34
C ILE A 235 -5.27 -0.21 3.29
N THR A 236 -4.93 0.07 4.55
CA THR A 236 -5.92 0.32 5.62
C THR A 236 -6.43 1.76 5.71
N GLU A 237 -5.75 2.72 5.06
CA GLU A 237 -6.12 4.14 5.06
C GLU A 237 -7.19 4.49 4.01
N ARG A 238 -7.55 3.51 3.15
CA ARG A 238 -8.58 3.63 2.12
C ARG A 238 -9.63 2.53 2.32
N PHE A 239 -10.79 2.74 1.74
CA PHE A 239 -11.95 1.87 1.91
C PHE A 239 -12.26 1.08 0.62
N LEU A 240 -12.78 -0.13 0.78
CA LEU A 240 -13.39 -0.88 -0.30
C LEU A 240 -14.69 -0.19 -0.78
N PRO A 241 -15.07 -0.38 -2.05
CA PRO A 241 -14.36 -1.11 -3.09
C PRO A 241 -13.28 -0.27 -3.82
N ASP A 242 -13.22 1.05 -3.59
CA ASP A 242 -12.37 2.00 -4.31
C ASP A 242 -10.90 1.57 -4.41
N LYS A 243 -10.26 1.25 -3.29
CA LYS A 243 -8.85 0.83 -3.27
C LYS A 243 -8.58 -0.43 -4.11
N ALA A 244 -9.55 -1.34 -4.23
CA ALA A 244 -9.39 -2.56 -5.02
C ALA A 244 -9.65 -2.32 -6.51
N ILE A 245 -10.59 -1.42 -6.83
CA ILE A 245 -10.84 -0.96 -8.20
C ILE A 245 -9.59 -0.27 -8.75
N ASP A 246 -8.98 0.61 -7.96
CA ASP A 246 -7.77 1.35 -8.31
C ASP A 246 -6.56 0.41 -8.56
N LEU A 247 -6.40 -0.65 -7.76
CA LEU A 247 -5.39 -1.68 -8.02
C LEU A 247 -5.60 -2.41 -9.35
N ILE A 248 -6.85 -2.75 -9.68
CA ILE A 248 -7.18 -3.41 -10.94
C ILE A 248 -6.93 -2.46 -12.11
N ASP A 249 -7.31 -1.19 -11.98
CA ASP A 249 -7.13 -0.18 -13.01
C ASP A 249 -5.63 0.07 -13.29
N GLU A 250 -4.81 0.25 -12.25
CA GLU A 250 -3.36 0.40 -12.39
C GLU A 250 -2.72 -0.84 -13.03
N ALA A 251 -3.15 -2.06 -12.64
CA ALA A 251 -2.65 -3.29 -13.23
C ALA A 251 -2.99 -3.39 -14.72
N CYS A 252 -4.22 -3.04 -15.10
CA CYS A 252 -4.62 -3.02 -16.49
C CYS A 252 -3.84 -1.97 -17.30
N ALA A 253 -3.65 -0.76 -16.75
CA ALA A 253 -2.89 0.30 -17.39
C ALA A 253 -1.40 -0.06 -17.56
N MET A 254 -0.81 -0.76 -16.57
CA MET A 254 0.57 -1.25 -16.63
C MET A 254 0.75 -2.24 -17.78
N ILE A 255 -0.07 -3.30 -17.82
CA ILE A 255 -0.04 -4.30 -18.89
C ILE A 255 -0.31 -3.66 -20.26
N ARG A 256 -1.26 -2.72 -20.35
CA ARG A 256 -1.52 -2.02 -21.61
C ARG A 256 -0.32 -1.22 -22.10
N THR A 257 0.38 -0.56 -21.20
CA THR A 257 1.60 0.20 -21.52
C THR A 257 2.72 -0.73 -22.01
N GLU A 258 2.84 -1.92 -21.43
CA GLU A 258 3.79 -2.95 -21.87
C GLU A 258 3.46 -3.48 -23.28
N ILE A 259 2.19 -3.74 -23.58
CA ILE A 259 1.74 -4.16 -24.93
C ILE A 259 2.06 -3.10 -26.01
N ASP A 260 1.88 -1.82 -25.67
CA ASP A 260 2.13 -0.73 -26.60
C ASP A 260 3.61 -0.39 -26.77
N SER A 261 4.46 -0.82 -25.83
CA SER A 261 5.90 -0.60 -25.81
C SER A 261 6.69 -1.76 -26.43
N MET A 262 7.94 -1.50 -26.79
CA MET A 262 8.85 -2.55 -27.24
C MET A 262 9.17 -3.51 -26.07
N PRO A 263 9.03 -4.83 -26.25
CA PRO A 263 9.40 -5.80 -25.21
C PRO A 263 10.85 -5.64 -24.77
N GLN A 264 11.14 -5.86 -23.50
CA GLN A 264 12.48 -5.67 -22.93
C GLN A 264 13.53 -6.53 -23.66
N GLU A 265 13.20 -7.78 -23.95
CA GLU A 265 14.07 -8.72 -24.67
C GLU A 265 14.47 -8.18 -26.05
N LEU A 266 13.51 -7.58 -26.77
CA LEU A 266 13.74 -6.97 -28.07
C LEU A 266 14.52 -5.66 -27.96
N ASP A 267 14.24 -4.81 -26.96
CA ASP A 267 14.99 -3.58 -26.72
C ASP A 267 16.47 -3.86 -26.36
N GLU A 268 16.73 -4.88 -25.55
CA GLU A 268 18.09 -5.31 -25.19
C GLU A 268 18.88 -5.77 -26.42
N VAL A 269 18.29 -6.64 -27.26
CA VAL A 269 18.90 -7.09 -28.51
C VAL A 269 19.12 -5.91 -29.46
N THR A 270 18.15 -5.01 -29.61
CA THR A 270 18.23 -3.85 -30.51
C THR A 270 19.31 -2.87 -30.07
N ARG A 271 19.40 -2.58 -28.76
CA ARG A 271 20.46 -1.71 -28.21
C ARG A 271 21.84 -2.34 -28.37
N ARG A 272 21.97 -3.65 -28.13
CA ARG A 272 23.22 -4.38 -28.32
C ARG A 272 23.65 -4.34 -29.79
N LEU A 273 22.72 -4.57 -30.70
CA LEU A 273 22.95 -4.49 -32.14
C LEU A 273 23.45 -3.10 -32.54
N MET A 274 22.80 -2.03 -32.06
CA MET A 274 23.21 -0.65 -32.33
C MET A 274 24.64 -0.37 -31.84
N GLN A 275 25.02 -0.87 -30.66
CA GLN A 275 26.39 -0.71 -30.14
C GLN A 275 27.42 -1.38 -31.05
N LEU A 276 27.13 -2.60 -31.49
CA LEU A 276 28.02 -3.35 -32.39
C LEU A 276 28.12 -2.69 -33.75
N GLU A 277 27.02 -2.18 -34.32
CA GLU A 277 27.05 -1.44 -35.59
C GLU A 277 27.91 -0.17 -35.50
N ILE A 278 27.87 0.55 -34.38
CA ILE A 278 28.75 1.70 -34.14
C ILE A 278 30.23 1.25 -34.07
N GLU A 279 30.53 0.16 -33.37
CA GLU A 279 31.87 -0.44 -33.30
C GLU A 279 32.35 -0.87 -34.71
N GLU A 280 31.48 -1.47 -35.52
CA GLU A 280 31.76 -1.84 -36.92
C GLU A 280 32.17 -0.62 -37.75
N GLN A 281 31.43 0.49 -37.63
CA GLN A 281 31.73 1.73 -38.38
C GLN A 281 33.05 2.37 -37.95
N ALA A 282 33.42 2.25 -36.67
CA ALA A 282 34.72 2.71 -36.17
C ALA A 282 35.86 1.85 -36.74
N LEU A 283 35.76 0.52 -36.63
CA LEU A 283 36.78 -0.42 -37.06
C LEU A 283 36.96 -0.49 -38.58
N ARG A 284 35.93 -0.15 -39.37
CA ARG A 284 36.03 -0.06 -40.84
C ARG A 284 37.12 0.91 -41.34
N LYS A 285 37.51 1.89 -40.53
CA LYS A 285 38.53 2.90 -40.91
C LYS A 285 39.96 2.49 -40.52
N GLU A 286 40.10 1.47 -39.68
CA GLU A 286 41.38 0.98 -39.19
C GLU A 286 42.03 0.00 -40.18
N LYS A 287 43.36 -0.04 -40.20
CA LYS A 287 44.14 -0.78 -41.22
C LYS A 287 44.98 -1.93 -40.66
N ASP A 288 45.11 -2.04 -39.35
CA ASP A 288 45.88 -3.10 -38.69
C ASP A 288 45.16 -4.45 -38.72
N GLU A 289 45.93 -5.55 -38.64
CA GLU A 289 45.40 -6.92 -38.77
C GLU A 289 44.52 -7.34 -37.57
N ALA A 290 44.75 -6.77 -36.39
CA ALA A 290 43.93 -7.06 -35.22
C ALA A 290 42.52 -6.47 -35.39
N SER A 291 42.43 -5.21 -35.86
CA SER A 291 41.15 -4.56 -36.18
C SER A 291 40.37 -5.29 -37.28
N LYS A 292 41.05 -5.80 -38.32
CA LYS A 292 40.38 -6.59 -39.38
C LYS A 292 39.82 -7.91 -38.86
N THR A 293 40.54 -8.58 -37.97
CA THR A 293 40.10 -9.85 -37.36
C THR A 293 38.90 -9.62 -36.45
N ARG A 294 38.95 -8.58 -35.61
CA ARG A 294 37.82 -8.16 -34.76
C ARG A 294 36.61 -7.77 -35.61
N LEU A 295 36.80 -7.00 -36.69
CA LEU A 295 35.73 -6.60 -37.60
C LEU A 295 35.00 -7.79 -38.24
N ALA A 296 35.74 -8.86 -38.60
CA ALA A 296 35.13 -10.06 -39.16
C ALA A 296 34.24 -10.78 -38.15
N ALA A 297 34.72 -11.00 -36.92
CA ALA A 297 33.93 -11.59 -35.84
C ALA A 297 32.71 -10.74 -35.46
N LEU A 298 32.87 -9.41 -35.46
CA LEU A 298 31.82 -8.47 -35.10
C LEU A 298 30.69 -8.45 -36.13
N ARG A 299 31.01 -8.61 -37.43
CA ARG A 299 30.01 -8.76 -38.49
C ARG A 299 29.19 -10.05 -38.36
N GLU A 300 29.81 -11.13 -37.92
CA GLU A 300 29.12 -12.40 -37.65
C GLU A 300 28.13 -12.24 -36.49
N GLU A 301 28.56 -11.62 -35.38
CA GLU A 301 27.70 -11.30 -34.22
C GLU A 301 26.54 -10.34 -34.59
N ILE A 302 26.81 -9.33 -35.44
CA ILE A 302 25.77 -8.42 -35.98
C ILE A 302 24.73 -9.18 -36.79
N GLU A 303 25.16 -10.09 -37.67
CA GLU A 303 24.22 -10.82 -38.55
C GLU A 303 23.33 -11.78 -37.74
N GLU A 304 23.90 -12.44 -36.74
CA GLU A 304 23.16 -13.29 -35.81
C GLU A 304 22.12 -12.49 -35.01
N LEU A 305 22.53 -11.37 -34.41
CA LEU A 305 21.63 -10.49 -33.65
C LEU A 305 20.57 -9.82 -34.54
N LYS A 306 20.89 -9.48 -35.79
CA LYS A 306 19.93 -8.97 -36.78
C LYS A 306 18.85 -10.00 -37.06
N SER A 307 19.24 -11.23 -37.40
CA SER A 307 18.28 -12.30 -37.68
C SER A 307 17.39 -12.59 -36.46
N SER A 308 17.96 -12.58 -35.25
CA SER A 308 17.19 -12.77 -34.02
C SER A 308 16.22 -11.60 -33.76
N SER A 309 16.69 -10.36 -33.92
CA SER A 309 15.87 -9.15 -33.73
C SER A 309 14.73 -9.06 -34.73
N GLU A 310 14.97 -9.37 -36.00
CA GLU A 310 13.93 -9.38 -37.04
C GLU A 310 12.86 -10.44 -36.75
N GLY A 311 13.27 -11.63 -36.30
CA GLY A 311 12.34 -12.69 -35.87
C GLY A 311 11.45 -12.25 -34.71
N MET A 312 12.05 -11.71 -33.64
CA MET A 312 11.32 -11.19 -32.49
C MET A 312 10.40 -10.01 -32.86
N GLN A 313 10.87 -9.10 -33.72
CA GLN A 313 10.09 -7.95 -34.20
C GLN A 313 8.88 -8.40 -35.03
N GLN A 314 9.03 -9.45 -35.85
CA GLN A 314 7.92 -10.03 -36.60
C GLN A 314 6.90 -10.68 -35.67
N GLN A 315 7.37 -11.52 -34.73
CA GLN A 315 6.51 -12.15 -33.72
C GLN A 315 5.72 -11.10 -32.92
N TRP A 316 6.39 -10.04 -32.42
CA TRP A 316 5.75 -8.96 -31.69
C TRP A 316 4.67 -8.25 -32.52
N ASN A 317 4.94 -7.97 -33.80
CA ASN A 317 3.97 -7.34 -34.69
C ASN A 317 2.75 -8.23 -34.96
N GLU A 318 2.94 -9.54 -35.11
CA GLU A 318 1.87 -10.53 -35.32
C GLU A 318 1.00 -10.69 -34.07
N GLU A 319 1.62 -10.80 -32.89
CA GLU A 319 0.93 -10.83 -31.60
C GLU A 319 0.09 -9.54 -31.41
N LYS A 320 0.70 -8.36 -31.64
CA LYS A 320 0.02 -7.06 -31.51
C LYS A 320 -1.18 -6.92 -32.45
N GLN A 321 -1.05 -7.35 -33.71
CA GLN A 321 -2.17 -7.31 -34.67
C GLN A 321 -3.31 -8.26 -34.26
N SER A 322 -2.98 -9.42 -33.68
CA SER A 322 -3.96 -10.38 -33.21
C SER A 322 -4.76 -9.82 -32.02
N LEU A 323 -4.07 -9.18 -31.07
CA LEU A 323 -4.69 -8.48 -29.95
C LEU A 323 -5.65 -7.37 -30.41
N GLN A 324 -5.26 -6.55 -31.39
CA GLN A 324 -6.12 -5.50 -31.94
C GLN A 324 -7.41 -6.05 -32.57
N LYS A 325 -7.35 -7.21 -33.23
CA LYS A 325 -8.54 -7.87 -33.79
C LYS A 325 -9.48 -8.37 -32.69
N ILE A 326 -8.93 -8.96 -31.63
CA ILE A 326 -9.70 -9.40 -30.46
C ILE A 326 -10.38 -8.19 -29.80
N GLN A 327 -9.66 -7.08 -29.60
CA GLN A 327 -10.21 -5.87 -29.02
C GLN A 327 -11.39 -5.33 -29.85
N ALA A 328 -11.24 -5.24 -31.17
CA ALA A 328 -12.33 -4.80 -32.05
C ALA A 328 -13.58 -5.71 -31.99
N LYS A 329 -13.38 -7.03 -31.81
CA LYS A 329 -14.47 -7.98 -31.62
C LYS A 329 -15.13 -7.84 -30.26
N ARG A 330 -14.38 -7.59 -29.18
CA ARG A 330 -14.93 -7.29 -27.85
C ARG A 330 -15.79 -6.03 -27.86
N GLU A 331 -15.36 -4.98 -28.56
CA GLU A 331 -16.15 -3.75 -28.76
C GLU A 331 -17.46 -4.02 -29.52
N GLN A 332 -17.42 -4.86 -30.56
CA GLN A 332 -18.64 -5.27 -31.27
C GLN A 332 -19.59 -6.08 -30.38
N LEU A 333 -19.06 -6.95 -29.52
CA LEU A 333 -19.86 -7.73 -28.57
C LEU A 333 -20.61 -6.81 -27.60
N ASP A 334 -19.89 -5.85 -27.02
CA ASP A 334 -20.47 -4.88 -26.09
C ASP A 334 -21.56 -4.03 -26.77
N GLN A 335 -21.34 -3.60 -28.02
CA GLN A 335 -22.38 -2.92 -28.80
C GLN A 335 -23.64 -3.78 -28.98
N TYR A 336 -23.50 -5.09 -29.27
CA TYR A 336 -24.65 -5.98 -29.40
C TYR A 336 -25.36 -6.25 -28.06
N ARG A 337 -24.62 -6.35 -26.96
CA ARG A 337 -25.20 -6.47 -25.61
C ARG A 337 -26.01 -5.22 -25.24
N ARG A 338 -25.51 -4.02 -25.56
CA ARG A 338 -26.27 -2.76 -25.38
C ARG A 338 -27.53 -2.72 -26.24
N GLN A 339 -27.43 -3.10 -27.51
CA GLN A 339 -28.61 -3.17 -28.40
C GLN A 339 -29.65 -4.18 -27.90
N LEU A 340 -29.21 -5.28 -27.28
CA LEU A 340 -30.09 -6.26 -26.67
C LEU A 340 -30.84 -5.66 -25.46
N GLU A 341 -30.14 -4.99 -24.54
CA GLU A 341 -30.78 -4.31 -23.41
C GLU A 341 -31.80 -3.25 -23.89
N ASP A 342 -31.44 -2.45 -24.89
CA ASP A 342 -32.33 -1.46 -25.49
C ASP A 342 -33.59 -2.09 -26.12
N ALA A 343 -33.42 -3.21 -26.82
CA ALA A 343 -34.53 -3.94 -27.43
C ALA A 343 -35.45 -4.54 -26.36
N GLU A 344 -34.89 -5.07 -25.27
CA GLU A 344 -35.66 -5.58 -24.13
C GLU A 344 -36.46 -4.48 -23.43
N ASN A 345 -35.82 -3.33 -23.18
CA ASN A 345 -36.48 -2.17 -22.58
C ASN A 345 -37.63 -1.62 -23.45
N LYS A 346 -37.48 -1.66 -24.78
CA LYS A 346 -38.50 -1.22 -25.76
C LYS A 346 -39.53 -2.30 -26.11
N TYR A 347 -39.46 -3.49 -25.51
CA TYR A 347 -40.26 -4.67 -25.86
C TYR A 347 -40.17 -5.06 -27.35
N ASP A 348 -39.05 -4.78 -28.02
CA ASP A 348 -38.76 -5.27 -29.37
C ASP A 348 -38.24 -6.71 -29.31
N LEU A 349 -39.17 -7.64 -29.16
CA LEU A 349 -38.89 -9.07 -29.00
C LEU A 349 -38.18 -9.68 -30.22
N ASN A 350 -38.36 -9.13 -31.41
CA ASN A 350 -37.73 -9.65 -32.63
C ASN A 350 -36.23 -9.35 -32.63
N THR A 351 -35.86 -8.08 -32.38
CA THR A 351 -34.46 -7.67 -32.31
C THR A 351 -33.76 -8.34 -31.12
N ALA A 352 -34.43 -8.43 -29.96
CA ALA A 352 -33.89 -9.10 -28.79
C ALA A 352 -33.60 -10.60 -29.05
N ALA A 353 -34.53 -11.33 -29.69
CA ALA A 353 -34.32 -12.73 -30.02
C ALA A 353 -33.17 -12.94 -31.02
N MET A 354 -33.08 -12.10 -32.06
CA MET A 354 -32.00 -12.15 -33.06
C MET A 354 -30.63 -11.91 -32.43
N LEU A 355 -30.51 -10.94 -31.52
CA LEU A 355 -29.25 -10.63 -30.84
C LEU A 355 -28.88 -11.74 -29.85
N ARG A 356 -29.81 -12.13 -28.97
CA ARG A 356 -29.58 -13.10 -27.89
C ARG A 356 -29.28 -14.51 -28.38
N HIS A 357 -29.92 -14.97 -29.46
CA HIS A 357 -29.76 -16.34 -29.96
C HIS A 357 -28.99 -16.47 -31.28
N GLY A 358 -28.63 -15.34 -31.91
CA GLY A 358 -27.87 -15.31 -33.16
C GLY A 358 -26.53 -14.63 -32.99
N LYS A 359 -26.52 -13.29 -33.13
CA LYS A 359 -25.28 -12.51 -33.27
C LYS A 359 -24.35 -12.57 -32.06
N ILE A 360 -24.89 -12.51 -30.82
CA ILE A 360 -24.06 -12.52 -29.60
C ILE A 360 -23.37 -13.89 -29.43
N PRO A 361 -24.07 -15.04 -29.43
CA PRO A 361 -23.42 -16.35 -29.34
C PRO A 361 -22.42 -16.65 -30.47
N GLU A 362 -22.70 -16.21 -31.70
CA GLU A 362 -21.77 -16.35 -32.83
C GLU A 362 -20.46 -15.61 -32.57
N LEU A 363 -20.55 -14.36 -32.10
CA LEU A 363 -19.39 -13.53 -31.84
C LEU A 363 -18.61 -13.98 -30.60
N GLU A 364 -19.30 -14.46 -29.54
CA GLU A 364 -18.66 -15.07 -28.37
C GLU A 364 -17.87 -16.34 -28.75
N LYS A 365 -18.41 -17.15 -29.65
CA LYS A 365 -17.72 -18.34 -30.16
C LYS A 365 -16.50 -17.97 -31.02
N GLU A 366 -16.62 -16.94 -31.85
CA GLU A 366 -15.50 -16.42 -32.65
C GLU A 366 -14.38 -15.85 -31.76
N LEU A 367 -14.73 -15.05 -30.75
CA LEU A 367 -13.80 -14.53 -29.75
C LEU A 367 -13.09 -15.65 -29.00
N SER A 368 -13.83 -16.63 -28.49
CA SER A 368 -13.25 -17.77 -27.78
C SER A 368 -12.28 -18.57 -28.67
N ALA A 369 -12.56 -18.71 -29.96
CA ALA A 369 -11.66 -19.37 -30.90
C ALA A 369 -10.36 -18.57 -31.11
N MET A 370 -10.46 -17.24 -31.29
CA MET A 370 -9.30 -16.35 -31.42
C MET A 370 -8.43 -16.33 -30.16
N GLU A 371 -9.07 -16.31 -28.98
CA GLU A 371 -8.37 -16.38 -27.69
C GLU A 371 -7.66 -17.71 -27.49
N VAL A 372 -8.25 -18.83 -27.92
CA VAL A 372 -7.60 -20.15 -27.86
C VAL A 372 -6.45 -20.26 -28.85
N GLU A 373 -6.58 -19.70 -30.05
CA GLU A 373 -5.51 -19.65 -31.06
C GLU A 373 -4.32 -18.83 -30.55
N LEU A 374 -4.60 -17.66 -29.96
CA LEU A 374 -3.58 -16.84 -29.30
C LEU A 374 -2.98 -17.56 -28.06
N ALA A 375 -3.80 -18.35 -27.35
CA ALA A 375 -3.37 -19.13 -26.20
C ALA A 375 -2.49 -20.35 -26.57
N GLY A 376 -2.68 -20.89 -27.78
CA GLY A 376 -2.31 -22.25 -28.17
C GLY A 376 -0.89 -22.47 -28.70
N ASP A 377 -0.11 -21.42 -28.93
CA ASP A 377 1.32 -21.56 -29.25
C ASP A 377 2.12 -21.62 -27.95
N GLY A 378 2.58 -22.83 -27.59
CA GLY A 378 3.49 -23.09 -26.46
C GLY A 378 4.91 -22.55 -26.66
N GLY A 379 5.09 -21.49 -27.46
CA GLY A 379 6.33 -20.73 -27.58
C GLY A 379 6.43 -19.67 -26.48
N GLU A 380 7.66 -19.19 -26.22
CA GLU A 380 7.87 -18.00 -25.39
C GLU A 380 7.20 -16.80 -26.06
N ARG A 381 6.13 -16.27 -25.44
CA ARG A 381 5.46 -15.05 -25.91
C ARG A 381 6.26 -13.83 -25.53
N LEU A 382 6.31 -12.86 -26.44
CA LEU A 382 6.92 -11.56 -26.19
C LEU A 382 5.95 -10.62 -25.47
N LEU A 383 4.63 -10.80 -25.64
CA LEU A 383 3.60 -9.99 -24.99
C LEU A 383 2.79 -10.77 -23.94
N ARG A 384 2.60 -10.14 -22.78
CA ARG A 384 1.64 -10.55 -21.76
C ARG A 384 0.42 -9.62 -21.83
N GLU A 385 -0.78 -10.20 -21.88
CA GLU A 385 -2.05 -9.45 -21.90
C GLU A 385 -2.94 -9.74 -20.69
N GLU A 386 -2.47 -10.58 -19.77
CA GLU A 386 -3.24 -11.06 -18.63
C GLU A 386 -2.78 -10.37 -17.34
N VAL A 387 -3.73 -9.75 -16.65
CA VAL A 387 -3.54 -9.27 -15.27
C VAL A 387 -3.75 -10.45 -14.33
N THR A 388 -2.69 -10.84 -13.65
CA THR A 388 -2.65 -11.94 -12.68
C THR A 388 -2.51 -11.42 -11.25
N GLU A 389 -2.45 -12.34 -10.29
CA GLU A 389 -2.20 -12.00 -8.89
C GLU A 389 -0.80 -11.41 -8.66
N GLU A 390 0.17 -11.70 -9.54
CA GLU A 390 1.54 -11.18 -9.46
C GLU A 390 1.59 -9.68 -9.75
N GLU A 391 0.87 -9.19 -10.77
CA GLU A 391 0.79 -7.77 -11.10
C GLU A 391 0.15 -6.99 -9.95
N ILE A 392 -0.92 -7.53 -9.37
CA ILE A 392 -1.60 -6.94 -8.20
C ILE A 392 -0.66 -6.87 -7.00
N ALA A 393 0.04 -7.96 -6.70
CA ALA A 393 1.02 -8.00 -5.62
C ALA A 393 2.17 -7.00 -5.85
N GLY A 394 2.64 -6.88 -7.10
CA GLY A 394 3.64 -5.90 -7.52
C GLY A 394 3.22 -4.46 -7.25
N ILE A 395 1.97 -4.10 -7.56
CA ILE A 395 1.43 -2.75 -7.32
C ILE A 395 1.26 -2.50 -5.82
N VAL A 396 0.66 -3.44 -5.09
CA VAL A 396 0.53 -3.35 -3.63
C VAL A 396 1.90 -3.15 -2.99
N ALA A 397 2.91 -3.88 -3.45
CA ALA A 397 4.28 -3.74 -2.99
C ALA A 397 4.84 -2.33 -3.22
N ARG A 398 4.62 -1.74 -4.41
CA ARG A 398 5.04 -0.36 -4.70
C ARG A 398 4.33 0.67 -3.82
N TRP A 399 3.02 0.53 -3.63
CA TRP A 399 2.21 1.47 -2.86
C TRP A 399 2.53 1.43 -1.36
N THR A 400 2.80 0.24 -0.84
CA THR A 400 2.97 0.01 0.61
C THR A 400 4.43 -0.11 1.03
N GLY A 401 5.36 -0.27 0.08
CA GLY A 401 6.77 -0.59 0.35
C GLY A 401 7.01 -2.04 0.78
N ILE A 402 5.99 -2.92 0.71
CA ILE A 402 6.07 -4.31 1.17
C ILE A 402 6.60 -5.20 0.04
N PRO A 403 7.69 -5.97 0.22
CA PRO A 403 8.22 -6.86 -0.80
C PRO A 403 7.20 -7.89 -1.35
N VAL A 404 7.16 -8.04 -2.68
CA VAL A 404 6.25 -8.96 -3.40
C VAL A 404 6.39 -10.41 -2.92
N THR A 405 7.60 -10.84 -2.55
CA THR A 405 7.88 -12.17 -2.01
C THR A 405 7.10 -12.48 -0.72
N LYS A 406 6.66 -11.45 0.02
CA LYS A 406 5.79 -11.61 1.19
C LYS A 406 4.30 -11.76 0.85
N LEU A 407 3.88 -11.43 -0.37
CA LEU A 407 2.48 -11.46 -0.81
C LEU A 407 2.11 -12.80 -1.48
N VAL A 408 3.10 -13.64 -1.79
CA VAL A 408 2.97 -14.94 -2.49
C VAL A 408 3.45 -16.08 -1.56
N GLU A 409 3.04 -17.33 -1.83
CA GLU A 409 3.18 -18.56 -1.00
C GLU A 409 4.55 -18.86 -0.35
N GLY A 410 5.64 -18.15 -0.69
CA GLY A 410 7.00 -18.32 -0.15
C GLY A 410 7.18 -17.99 1.35
N GLU A 411 6.16 -17.43 2.02
CA GLU A 411 6.24 -17.07 3.44
C GLU A 411 6.44 -18.29 4.36
N ARG A 412 5.83 -19.44 4.02
CA ARG A 412 5.81 -20.61 4.92
C ARG A 412 7.20 -21.20 5.15
N GLU A 413 8.00 -21.38 4.10
CA GLU A 413 9.35 -21.95 4.22
C GLU A 413 10.28 -20.99 4.98
N LYS A 414 10.16 -19.69 4.73
CA LYS A 414 10.91 -18.66 5.43
C LYS A 414 10.59 -18.63 6.92
N LEU A 415 9.31 -18.74 7.29
CA LEU A 415 8.89 -18.82 8.68
C LEU A 415 9.43 -20.09 9.35
N LEU A 416 9.39 -21.24 8.69
CA LEU A 416 9.92 -22.49 9.26
C LEU A 416 11.43 -22.41 9.54
N ARG A 417 12.19 -21.68 8.72
CA ARG A 417 13.64 -21.45 8.91
C ARG A 417 14.00 -20.25 9.78
N LEU A 418 13.01 -19.48 10.25
CA LEU A 418 13.24 -18.22 10.97
C LEU A 418 14.20 -18.39 12.15
N GLY A 419 14.00 -19.43 12.97
CA GLY A 419 14.86 -19.68 14.13
C GLY A 419 16.32 -19.92 13.74
N ASP A 420 16.57 -20.67 12.66
CA ASP A 420 17.92 -20.95 12.18
C ASP A 420 18.59 -19.67 11.64
N THR A 421 17.86 -18.87 10.86
CA THR A 421 18.38 -17.60 10.31
C THR A 421 18.64 -16.56 11.40
N LEU A 422 17.83 -16.54 12.47
CA LEU A 422 18.09 -15.67 13.63
C LEU A 422 19.35 -16.11 14.39
N LYS A 423 19.59 -17.42 14.53
CA LYS A 423 20.80 -17.98 15.19
C LYS A 423 22.10 -17.70 14.45
N GLU A 424 22.06 -17.60 13.11
CA GLU A 424 23.22 -17.15 12.33
C GLU A 424 23.68 -15.75 12.75
N ARG A 425 22.73 -14.91 13.18
CA ARG A 425 23.01 -13.52 13.54
C ARG A 425 23.23 -13.31 15.03
N VAL A 426 22.44 -13.98 15.88
CA VAL A 426 22.40 -13.85 17.34
C VAL A 426 23.06 -15.06 17.99
N ILE A 427 24.24 -14.85 18.59
CA ILE A 427 25.07 -15.93 19.13
C ILE A 427 24.84 -16.06 20.64
N GLY A 428 24.62 -17.31 21.10
CA GLY A 428 24.57 -17.64 22.54
C GLY A 428 23.26 -17.32 23.24
N GLN A 429 22.17 -17.10 22.50
CA GLN A 429 20.84 -16.75 23.04
C GLN A 429 19.75 -17.67 22.45
N ASP A 430 20.02 -18.98 22.36
CA ASP A 430 19.16 -19.94 21.67
C ASP A 430 17.72 -19.97 22.22
N ARG A 431 17.57 -19.93 23.56
CA ARG A 431 16.26 -19.92 24.20
C ARG A 431 15.46 -18.65 23.87
N ALA A 432 16.13 -17.50 23.80
CA ALA A 432 15.49 -16.26 23.41
C ALA A 432 15.02 -16.29 21.95
N VAL A 433 15.84 -16.84 21.05
CA VAL A 433 15.46 -17.02 19.65
C VAL A 433 14.27 -17.98 19.51
N GLU A 434 14.26 -19.08 20.25
CA GLU A 434 13.17 -20.06 20.25
C GLU A 434 11.84 -19.43 20.67
N LEU A 435 11.79 -18.75 21.82
CA LEU A 435 10.57 -18.10 22.33
C LEU A 435 10.00 -17.08 21.35
N VAL A 436 10.86 -16.24 20.76
CA VAL A 436 10.45 -15.25 19.76
C VAL A 436 9.93 -15.93 18.50
N THR A 437 10.59 -17.00 18.04
CA THR A 437 10.19 -17.75 16.84
C THR A 437 8.83 -18.40 17.04
N GLU A 438 8.58 -19.04 18.19
CA GLU A 438 7.30 -19.69 18.51
C GLU A 438 6.15 -18.69 18.61
N ALA A 439 6.37 -17.51 19.19
CA ALA A 439 5.37 -16.44 19.25
C ALA A 439 5.01 -15.92 17.85
N VAL A 440 6.01 -15.72 16.99
CA VAL A 440 5.80 -15.31 15.59
C VAL A 440 5.04 -16.38 14.80
N TRP A 441 5.35 -17.66 15.00
CA TRP A 441 4.60 -18.76 14.37
C TRP A 441 3.13 -18.78 14.79
N ARG A 442 2.83 -18.59 16.08
CA ARG A 442 1.45 -18.51 16.58
C ARG A 442 0.66 -17.39 15.89
N ALA A 443 1.27 -16.23 15.71
CA ALA A 443 0.63 -15.11 15.03
C ALA A 443 0.43 -15.36 13.53
N ARG A 444 1.47 -15.85 12.83
CA ARG A 444 1.41 -16.09 11.38
C ARG A 444 0.53 -17.28 10.99
N ALA A 445 0.32 -18.23 11.90
CA ALA A 445 -0.62 -19.33 11.70
C ALA A 445 -2.10 -18.93 11.90
N GLY A 446 -2.39 -17.66 12.21
CA GLY A 446 -3.76 -17.19 12.48
C GLY A 446 -4.37 -17.76 13.77
N ILE A 447 -3.54 -18.27 14.68
CA ILE A 447 -3.99 -18.81 15.98
C ILE A 447 -4.16 -17.67 16.99
N LYS A 448 -3.35 -16.62 16.87
CA LYS A 448 -3.42 -15.41 17.67
C LYS A 448 -4.54 -14.49 17.16
N ASP A 449 -5.08 -13.68 18.06
CA ASP A 449 -6.00 -12.58 17.73
C ASP A 449 -5.36 -11.61 16.72
N GLU A 450 -6.00 -11.44 15.56
CA GLU A 450 -5.55 -10.60 14.44
C GLU A 450 -5.56 -9.11 14.78
N GLN A 451 -6.30 -8.69 15.81
CA GLN A 451 -6.33 -7.31 16.25
C GLN A 451 -5.14 -6.94 17.14
N LYS A 452 -4.27 -7.88 17.49
CA LYS A 452 -3.11 -7.64 18.35
C LYS A 452 -1.81 -7.59 17.55
N PRO A 453 -0.74 -6.97 18.08
CA PRO A 453 0.58 -7.05 17.46
C PRO A 453 1.02 -8.50 17.23
N ILE A 454 1.82 -8.75 16.20
CA ILE A 454 2.37 -10.07 15.86
C ILE A 454 3.02 -10.73 17.08
N GLY A 455 3.79 -9.94 17.84
CA GLY A 455 4.41 -10.40 19.08
C GLY A 455 4.64 -9.23 20.03
N SER A 456 4.51 -9.49 21.33
CA SER A 456 4.87 -8.55 22.39
C SER A 456 5.82 -9.20 23.40
N PHE A 457 6.98 -8.60 23.60
CA PHE A 457 8.04 -9.19 24.43
C PHE A 457 8.65 -8.21 25.41
N ILE A 458 9.04 -8.69 26.60
CA ILE A 458 10.02 -7.99 27.45
C ILE A 458 11.35 -8.75 27.39
N PHE A 459 12.41 -8.08 26.93
CA PHE A 459 13.78 -8.59 26.90
C PHE A 459 14.56 -8.14 28.15
N LEU A 460 14.80 -9.09 29.05
CA LEU A 460 15.53 -8.91 30.31
C LEU A 460 16.97 -9.41 30.20
N GLY A 461 17.92 -8.82 30.93
CA GLY A 461 19.33 -9.25 30.90
C GLY A 461 20.34 -8.11 30.96
N PRO A 462 21.64 -8.40 30.95
CA PRO A 462 22.69 -7.39 30.96
C PRO A 462 22.78 -6.62 29.62
N THR A 463 23.52 -5.51 29.61
CA THR A 463 23.76 -4.77 28.37
C THR A 463 24.77 -5.51 27.48
N GLY A 464 24.57 -5.44 26.15
CA GLY A 464 25.54 -5.98 25.19
C GLY A 464 25.52 -7.49 24.98
N VAL A 465 24.48 -8.19 25.46
CA VAL A 465 24.29 -9.65 25.26
C VAL A 465 23.53 -10.03 23.98
N GLY A 466 22.95 -9.06 23.26
CA GLY A 466 22.29 -9.31 21.97
C GLY A 466 20.81 -8.92 21.87
N LYS A 467 20.20 -8.30 22.89
CA LYS A 467 18.78 -7.87 22.86
C LYS A 467 18.40 -7.07 21.61
N THR A 468 19.14 -5.99 21.33
CA THR A 468 18.93 -5.15 20.14
C THR A 468 19.26 -5.87 18.85
N GLU A 469 20.24 -6.79 18.88
CA GLU A 469 20.63 -7.56 17.70
C GLU A 469 19.53 -8.55 17.29
N LEU A 470 18.88 -9.20 18.26
CA LEU A 470 17.72 -10.04 18.01
C LEU A 470 16.57 -9.24 17.41
N ALA A 471 16.27 -8.05 17.95
CA ALA A 471 15.23 -7.18 17.41
C ALA A 471 15.51 -6.75 15.96
N LYS A 472 16.76 -6.37 15.65
CA LYS A 472 17.18 -6.02 14.27
C LYS A 472 17.15 -7.21 13.33
N SER A 473 17.62 -8.37 13.79
CA SER A 473 17.58 -9.61 13.02
C SER A 473 16.14 -10.02 12.72
N LEU A 474 15.24 -9.83 13.67
CA LEU A 474 13.81 -10.06 13.48
C LEU A 474 13.22 -9.09 12.45
N ALA A 475 13.60 -7.81 12.48
CA ALA A 475 13.18 -6.83 11.47
C ALA A 475 13.67 -7.22 10.07
N ALA A 476 14.95 -7.57 9.92
CA ALA A 476 15.52 -8.00 8.66
C ALA A 476 14.85 -9.28 8.12
N ASN A 477 14.50 -10.24 8.98
CA ASN A 477 13.93 -11.51 8.53
C ASN A 477 12.40 -11.46 8.32
N LEU A 478 11.66 -10.83 9.22
CA LEU A 478 10.21 -10.71 9.08
C LEU A 478 9.80 -9.61 8.12
N PHE A 479 10.58 -8.52 8.07
CA PHE A 479 10.25 -7.33 7.31
C PHE A 479 11.25 -7.02 6.18
N ASP A 480 12.20 -7.91 5.87
CA ASP A 480 13.17 -7.83 4.74
C ASP A 480 14.14 -6.65 4.77
N SER A 481 14.05 -5.77 5.76
CA SER A 481 15.00 -4.68 5.94
C SER A 481 15.19 -4.37 7.43
N GLU A 482 16.42 -4.01 7.80
CA GLU A 482 16.70 -3.40 9.11
C GLU A 482 16.09 -2.01 9.25
N ASP A 483 15.71 -1.35 8.15
CA ASP A 483 15.07 -0.02 8.20
C ASP A 483 13.66 -0.08 8.80
N HIS A 484 13.04 -1.27 8.84
CA HIS A 484 11.79 -1.54 9.54
C HIS A 484 11.97 -1.74 11.06
N PHE A 485 13.12 -1.34 11.60
CA PHE A 485 13.39 -1.31 13.03
C PHE A 485 13.19 0.12 13.58
N ILE A 486 12.13 0.31 14.36
CA ILE A 486 11.82 1.57 15.02
C ILE A 486 12.33 1.48 16.45
N ARG A 487 13.31 2.32 16.81
CA ARG A 487 13.85 2.39 18.18
C ARG A 487 13.43 3.68 18.86
N ILE A 488 12.88 3.55 20.07
CA ILE A 488 12.55 4.68 20.93
C ILE A 488 13.23 4.48 22.28
N ASP A 489 14.06 5.45 22.68
CA ASP A 489 14.74 5.46 23.97
C ASP A 489 13.79 6.01 25.05
N MET A 490 13.41 5.19 26.02
CA MET A 490 12.47 5.58 27.07
C MET A 490 13.08 6.54 28.10
N SER A 491 14.40 6.74 28.10
CA SER A 491 15.05 7.78 28.89
C SER A 491 14.65 9.19 28.44
N GLU A 492 14.20 9.38 27.19
CA GLU A 492 13.64 10.67 26.72
C GLU A 492 12.19 10.92 27.20
N TYR A 493 11.57 9.88 27.78
CA TYR A 493 10.15 9.83 28.15
C TYR A 493 9.93 9.67 29.65
N MET A 494 10.89 10.12 30.46
CA MET A 494 10.83 10.08 31.93
C MET A 494 9.80 11.07 32.52
N GLU A 495 9.50 12.16 31.81
CA GLU A 495 8.63 13.22 32.29
C GLU A 495 7.23 13.13 31.67
N LYS A 496 6.20 13.54 32.42
CA LYS A 496 4.81 13.47 31.94
C LYS A 496 4.57 14.22 30.63
N HIS A 497 5.22 15.37 30.45
CA HIS A 497 5.01 16.20 29.25
C HIS A 497 5.67 15.60 28.00
N SER A 498 6.73 14.79 28.16
CA SER A 498 7.38 14.16 27.02
C SER A 498 6.60 12.95 26.51
N VAL A 499 5.76 12.29 27.33
CA VAL A 499 4.87 11.20 26.91
C VAL A 499 3.97 11.60 25.75
N SER A 500 3.46 12.84 25.75
CA SER A 500 2.64 13.35 24.65
C SER A 500 3.38 13.35 23.31
N ARG A 501 4.72 13.42 23.29
CA ARG A 501 5.49 13.35 22.03
C ARG A 501 5.45 11.97 21.37
N LEU A 502 5.12 10.90 22.10
CA LEU A 502 4.97 9.55 21.50
C LEU A 502 3.76 9.49 20.55
N VAL A 503 2.63 10.05 20.98
CA VAL A 503 1.33 9.93 20.31
C VAL A 503 0.94 11.21 19.57
N GLY A 504 1.50 12.34 19.99
CA GLY A 504 1.28 13.67 19.45
C GLY A 504 0.80 14.65 20.53
N ALA A 505 1.17 15.93 20.40
CA ALA A 505 0.68 16.95 21.32
C ALA A 505 -0.81 17.23 21.08
N PRO A 506 -1.62 17.51 22.12
CA PRO A 506 -3.02 17.90 21.95
C PRO A 506 -3.15 19.33 21.36
N PRO A 507 -4.33 19.70 20.80
CA PRO A 507 -4.55 21.03 20.23
C PRO A 507 -4.18 22.16 21.21
N GLY A 508 -3.36 23.11 20.75
CA GLY A 508 -2.92 24.27 21.54
C GLY A 508 -1.55 24.14 22.20
N TYR A 509 -0.83 23.03 22.01
CA TYR A 509 0.55 22.83 22.46
C TYR A 509 1.56 22.92 21.30
N ILE A 510 2.80 23.34 21.60
CA ILE A 510 3.90 23.38 20.63
C ILE A 510 4.17 21.94 20.14
N GLY A 511 4.21 21.74 18.81
CA GLY A 511 4.35 20.42 18.18
C GLY A 511 3.04 19.72 17.82
N TYR A 512 1.88 20.39 17.94
CA TYR A 512 0.58 19.85 17.50
C TYR A 512 0.58 19.40 16.02
N GLU A 513 1.33 20.11 15.17
CA GLU A 513 1.43 19.79 13.73
C GLU A 513 2.43 18.66 13.42
N GLU A 514 3.33 18.30 14.35
CA GLU A 514 4.45 17.37 14.09
C GLU A 514 4.09 15.87 14.26
N GLY A 515 2.85 15.54 14.63
CA GLY A 515 2.43 14.16 14.90
C GLY A 515 3.16 13.54 16.09
N GLY A 516 2.86 12.28 16.43
CA GLY A 516 3.60 11.55 17.46
C GLY A 516 4.79 10.80 16.90
N GLN A 517 5.92 10.75 17.61
CA GLN A 517 7.12 10.04 17.16
C GLN A 517 6.85 8.55 16.94
N LEU A 518 6.10 7.90 17.83
CA LEU A 518 5.75 6.49 17.71
C LEU A 518 4.64 6.29 16.67
N THR A 519 3.57 7.08 16.75
CA THR A 519 2.40 6.95 15.87
C THR A 519 2.74 7.24 14.41
N GLU A 520 3.55 8.27 14.11
CA GLU A 520 4.00 8.55 12.74
C GLU A 520 4.98 7.49 12.22
N ALA A 521 5.91 7.02 13.05
CA ALA A 521 6.87 5.99 12.64
C ALA A 521 6.15 4.69 12.25
N VAL A 522 5.17 4.27 13.04
CA VAL A 522 4.38 3.07 12.75
C VAL A 522 3.38 3.32 11.62
N ARG A 523 2.78 4.51 11.50
CA ARG A 523 1.91 4.82 10.34
C ARG A 523 2.69 4.75 9.02
N ARG A 524 3.92 5.27 9.00
CA ARG A 524 4.80 5.20 7.82
C ARG A 524 5.30 3.79 7.55
N ASN A 525 5.57 3.02 8.60
CA ASN A 525 6.06 1.64 8.52
C ASN A 525 5.20 0.69 9.39
N PRO A 526 4.00 0.29 8.93
CA PRO A 526 3.08 -0.55 9.72
C PRO A 526 3.63 -1.95 10.01
N TYR A 527 4.53 -2.41 9.15
CA TYR A 527 5.28 -3.66 9.28
C TYR A 527 6.65 -3.36 9.85
N SER A 528 6.77 -3.39 11.17
CA SER A 528 8.00 -2.99 11.84
C SER A 528 8.20 -3.69 13.18
N VAL A 529 9.47 -3.76 13.59
CA VAL A 529 9.84 -4.10 14.97
C VAL A 529 9.96 -2.80 15.73
N VAL A 530 9.10 -2.59 16.72
CA VAL A 530 9.11 -1.42 17.61
C VAL A 530 9.86 -1.80 18.89
N LEU A 531 11.06 -1.26 19.06
CA LEU A 531 11.89 -1.43 20.25
C LEU A 531 11.76 -0.23 21.18
N LEU A 532 11.23 -0.46 22.37
CA LEU A 532 11.18 0.47 23.49
C LEU A 532 12.36 0.17 24.42
N ASP A 533 13.43 0.95 24.27
CA ASP A 533 14.69 0.73 24.99
C ASP A 533 14.60 1.29 26.42
N GLU A 534 15.23 0.61 27.38
CA GLU A 534 15.21 0.96 28.82
C GLU A 534 13.83 1.29 29.39
N ILE A 535 12.83 0.41 29.17
CA ILE A 535 11.42 0.65 29.53
C ILE A 535 11.21 0.96 31.02
N GLU A 536 12.12 0.54 31.90
CA GLU A 536 12.08 0.86 33.32
C GLU A 536 12.23 2.35 33.63
N LYS A 537 12.78 3.15 32.70
CA LYS A 537 12.95 4.60 32.84
C LYS A 537 11.72 5.39 32.43
N ALA A 538 10.80 4.78 31.69
CA ALA A 538 9.62 5.46 31.16
C ALA A 538 8.74 6.02 32.29
N HIS A 539 8.08 7.15 32.02
CA HIS A 539 7.03 7.66 32.89
C HIS A 539 5.86 6.64 32.97
N PRO A 540 5.20 6.46 34.13
CA PRO A 540 4.10 5.49 34.28
C PRO A 540 2.94 5.64 33.28
N ASP A 541 2.69 6.85 32.77
CA ASP A 541 1.65 7.10 31.77
C ASP A 541 1.92 6.42 30.41
N VAL A 542 3.18 6.08 30.11
CA VAL A 542 3.53 5.29 28.91
C VAL A 542 2.90 3.90 28.98
N ALA A 543 2.75 3.31 30.16
CA ALA A 543 2.12 2.00 30.31
C ALA A 543 0.66 1.99 29.81
N ASN A 544 -0.06 3.11 29.90
CA ASN A 544 -1.45 3.20 29.40
C ASN A 544 -1.49 3.15 27.86
N ILE A 545 -0.53 3.82 27.22
CA ILE A 545 -0.35 3.78 25.76
C ILE A 545 -0.03 2.35 25.32
N LEU A 546 0.87 1.67 26.04
CA LEU A 546 1.24 0.29 25.73
C LEU A 546 0.09 -0.67 25.93
N LEU A 547 -0.72 -0.53 26.98
CA LEU A 547 -1.90 -1.37 27.18
C LEU A 547 -2.87 -1.26 25.99
N GLN A 548 -3.11 -0.05 25.48
CA GLN A 548 -3.97 0.14 24.30
C GLN A 548 -3.38 -0.54 23.05
N ILE A 549 -2.07 -0.40 22.82
CA ILE A 549 -1.38 -1.06 21.71
C ILE A 549 -1.41 -2.59 21.84
N LEU A 550 -1.21 -3.13 23.05
CA LEU A 550 -1.13 -4.58 23.27
C LEU A 550 -2.50 -5.26 23.29
N ASP A 551 -3.57 -4.55 23.67
CA ASP A 551 -4.93 -5.09 23.70
C ASP A 551 -5.67 -4.89 22.37
N ASP A 552 -5.69 -3.67 21.83
CA ASP A 552 -6.52 -3.32 20.67
C ASP A 552 -5.70 -3.30 19.35
N GLY A 553 -4.37 -3.45 19.45
CA GLY A 553 -3.43 -3.32 18.32
C GLY A 553 -3.57 -2.03 17.54
N ARG A 554 -4.18 -1.00 18.14
CA ARG A 554 -4.51 0.26 17.51
C ARG A 554 -4.46 1.36 18.55
N ILE A 555 -3.97 2.53 18.17
CA ILE A 555 -3.99 3.71 19.02
C ILE A 555 -4.46 4.91 18.23
N THR A 556 -5.21 5.80 18.87
CA THR A 556 -5.60 7.06 18.27
C THR A 556 -4.55 8.11 18.58
N ASP A 557 -4.01 8.76 17.55
CA ASP A 557 -3.08 9.87 17.70
C ASP A 557 -3.78 11.14 18.23
N SER A 558 -3.00 12.19 18.53
CA SER A 558 -3.58 13.44 19.04
C SER A 558 -4.40 14.23 18.02
N GLN A 559 -4.38 13.83 16.75
CA GLN A 559 -5.15 14.40 15.66
C GLN A 559 -6.40 13.57 15.32
N GLY A 560 -6.67 12.52 16.08
CA GLY A 560 -7.83 11.66 15.91
C GLY A 560 -7.64 10.55 14.86
N ARG A 561 -6.44 10.40 14.30
CA ARG A 561 -6.14 9.35 13.32
C ARG A 561 -5.88 8.04 14.05
N LEU A 562 -6.39 6.94 13.51
CA LEU A 562 -6.19 5.62 14.09
C LEU A 562 -4.95 4.97 13.47
N VAL A 563 -3.95 4.66 14.29
CA VAL A 563 -2.70 4.01 13.86
C VAL A 563 -2.73 2.53 14.24
N ASN A 564 -2.46 1.66 13.27
CA ASN A 564 -2.53 0.21 13.42
C ASN A 564 -1.16 -0.42 13.74
N PHE A 565 -1.10 -1.20 14.80
CA PHE A 565 0.05 -1.95 15.32
C PHE A 565 -0.08 -3.47 15.13
N SER A 566 -1.16 -3.98 14.53
CA SER A 566 -1.41 -5.43 14.37
C SER A 566 -0.30 -6.13 13.58
N ASN A 567 0.39 -5.40 12.69
CA ASN A 567 1.50 -5.89 11.89
C ASN A 567 2.89 -5.61 12.48
N THR A 568 2.95 -5.17 13.74
CA THR A 568 4.21 -4.85 14.42
C THR A 568 4.63 -5.96 15.38
N VAL A 569 5.93 -6.04 15.65
CA VAL A 569 6.46 -6.75 16.82
C VAL A 569 6.90 -5.72 17.85
N VAL A 570 6.28 -5.71 19.03
CA VAL A 570 6.59 -4.76 20.10
C VAL A 570 7.55 -5.40 21.08
N ILE A 571 8.76 -4.85 21.19
CA ILE A 571 9.81 -5.34 22.08
C ILE A 571 10.14 -4.25 23.09
N MET A 572 10.10 -4.59 24.37
CA MET A 572 10.55 -3.72 25.46
C MET A 572 11.83 -4.29 26.04
N THR A 573 12.91 -3.54 26.10
CA THR A 573 14.14 -4.02 26.76
C THR A 573 14.27 -3.40 28.14
N SER A 574 14.66 -4.21 29.13
CA SER A 574 14.92 -3.73 30.47
C SER A 574 16.16 -4.36 31.09
N ASN A 575 16.88 -3.58 31.89
CA ASN A 575 18.06 -4.06 32.63
C ASN A 575 17.72 -4.47 34.08
N ILE A 576 16.44 -4.49 34.44
CA ILE A 576 15.95 -5.05 35.73
C ILE A 576 16.42 -6.50 35.88
N GLY A 577 16.85 -6.88 37.09
CA GLY A 577 17.34 -8.23 37.37
C GLY A 577 18.70 -8.61 36.77
N SER A 578 19.36 -7.71 36.02
CA SER A 578 20.64 -8.00 35.35
C SER A 578 21.76 -8.43 36.29
N GLN A 579 21.79 -7.90 37.52
CA GLN A 579 22.77 -8.28 38.54
C GLN A 579 22.61 -9.75 38.97
N HIS A 580 21.38 -10.23 39.07
CA HIS A 580 21.09 -11.63 39.45
C HIS A 580 21.42 -12.58 38.30
N ILE A 581 21.08 -12.20 37.08
CA ILE A 581 21.41 -12.95 35.84
C ILE A 581 22.92 -13.09 35.66
N SER A 582 23.70 -12.11 36.12
CA SER A 582 25.17 -12.13 35.98
C SER A 582 25.88 -12.89 37.10
N ALA A 583 25.23 -13.09 38.26
CA ALA A 583 25.86 -13.62 39.47
C ALA A 583 25.58 -15.10 39.74
N SER A 584 24.51 -15.66 39.20
CA SER A 584 24.07 -17.03 39.50
C SER A 584 24.50 -18.04 38.42
N SER A 585 24.82 -19.26 38.86
CA SER A 585 25.07 -20.42 38.00
C SER A 585 23.83 -21.31 37.85
N ASP A 586 22.82 -21.13 38.71
CA ASP A 586 21.56 -21.87 38.68
C ASP A 586 20.46 -21.05 37.98
N GLU A 587 19.93 -21.57 36.88
CA GLU A 587 18.96 -20.88 36.02
C GLU A 587 17.61 -20.66 36.73
N HIS A 588 17.09 -21.68 37.43
CA HIS A 588 15.73 -21.64 37.98
C HIS A 588 15.54 -20.61 39.11
N ASP A 589 16.47 -20.55 40.07
CA ASP A 589 16.41 -19.58 41.17
C ASP A 589 16.57 -18.13 40.66
N THR A 590 17.25 -17.96 39.54
CA THR A 590 17.47 -16.65 38.92
C THR A 590 16.21 -16.09 38.28
N GLU A 591 15.43 -16.92 37.58
CA GLU A 591 14.18 -16.49 36.94
C GLU A 591 13.16 -15.98 37.96
N ASP A 592 12.98 -16.69 39.08
CA ASP A 592 12.05 -16.31 40.14
C ASP A 592 12.41 -14.95 40.77
N ILE A 593 13.70 -14.70 41.01
CA ILE A 593 14.18 -13.42 41.55
C ILE A 593 13.95 -12.28 40.54
N VAL A 594 14.29 -12.50 39.27
CA VAL A 594 14.10 -11.51 38.19
C VAL A 594 12.62 -11.18 38.02
N MET A 595 11.75 -12.20 38.04
CA MET A 595 10.30 -12.02 37.95
C MET A 595 9.73 -11.27 39.16
N MET A 596 10.28 -11.49 40.37
CA MET A 596 9.89 -10.73 41.55
C MET A 596 10.26 -9.24 41.40
N GLU A 597 11.44 -8.91 40.89
CA GLU A 597 11.84 -7.52 40.64
C GLU A 597 10.98 -6.87 39.55
N LEU A 598 10.70 -7.60 38.47
CA LEU A 598 9.86 -7.12 37.38
C LEU A 598 8.46 -6.75 37.87
N ARG A 599 7.84 -7.61 38.70
CA ARG A 599 6.52 -7.36 39.31
C ARG A 599 6.49 -6.23 40.32
N LYS A 600 7.64 -5.83 40.88
CA LYS A 600 7.75 -4.64 41.73
C LYS A 600 7.74 -3.35 40.91
N HIS A 601 8.28 -3.38 39.69
CA HIS A 601 8.41 -2.20 38.84
C HIS A 601 7.21 -2.01 37.91
N PHE A 602 6.76 -3.07 37.26
CA PHE A 602 5.64 -3.03 36.32
C PHE A 602 4.35 -3.53 36.94
N ARG A 603 3.23 -2.91 36.56
CA ARG A 603 1.92 -3.33 37.05
C ARG A 603 1.53 -4.69 36.44
N PRO A 604 0.81 -5.56 37.18
CA PRO A 604 0.37 -6.86 36.67
C PRO A 604 -0.44 -6.76 35.38
N GLU A 605 -1.20 -5.68 35.19
CA GLU A 605 -2.00 -5.49 33.97
C GLU A 605 -1.12 -5.50 32.72
N LEU A 606 0.01 -4.78 32.72
CA LEU A 606 0.92 -4.73 31.58
C LEU A 606 1.59 -6.09 31.34
N LEU A 607 2.08 -6.73 32.41
CA LEU A 607 2.77 -8.03 32.33
C LEU A 607 1.87 -9.13 31.77
N ASN A 608 0.56 -9.09 32.08
CA ASN A 608 -0.40 -10.08 31.58
C ASN A 608 -0.82 -9.86 30.11
N ARG A 609 -0.44 -8.74 29.47
CA ARG A 609 -0.70 -8.47 28.04
C ARG A 609 0.49 -8.76 27.14
N ILE A 610 1.63 -9.07 27.73
CA ILE A 610 2.85 -9.44 27.02
C ILE A 610 2.76 -10.92 26.70
N ASP A 611 3.10 -11.31 25.46
CA ASP A 611 3.05 -12.72 25.07
C ASP A 611 4.08 -13.54 25.85
N ASP A 612 5.31 -13.03 25.94
CA ASP A 612 6.42 -13.72 26.61
C ASP A 612 7.46 -12.75 27.22
N ILE A 613 8.02 -13.14 28.36
CA ILE A 613 9.16 -12.46 28.99
C ILE A 613 10.40 -13.28 28.68
N VAL A 614 11.35 -12.67 27.99
CA VAL A 614 12.54 -13.34 27.45
C VAL A 614 13.78 -12.91 28.23
N ILE A 615 14.43 -13.87 28.87
CA ILE A 615 15.64 -13.64 29.66
C ILE A 615 16.87 -13.91 28.78
N PHE A 616 17.79 -12.94 28.75
CA PHE A 616 19.07 -13.02 28.05
C PHE A 616 20.17 -13.27 29.06
N HIS A 617 20.94 -14.33 28.82
CA HIS A 617 22.02 -14.75 29.70
C HIS A 617 23.34 -14.06 29.32
N SER A 618 24.27 -14.04 30.28
CA SER A 618 25.64 -13.56 30.05
C SER A 618 26.35 -14.40 28.98
N LEU A 619 27.21 -13.76 28.19
CA LEU A 619 27.94 -14.43 27.10
C LEU A 619 29.18 -15.15 27.66
N SER A 620 29.40 -16.39 27.19
CA SER A 620 30.61 -17.16 27.47
C SER A 620 31.76 -16.75 26.55
N ASN A 621 33.00 -17.17 26.86
CA ASN A 621 34.14 -16.97 25.96
C ASN A 621 33.93 -17.59 24.58
N GLU A 622 33.25 -18.74 24.50
CA GLU A 622 32.90 -19.38 23.23
C GLU A 622 31.94 -18.50 22.42
N HIS A 623 30.97 -17.87 23.07
CA HIS A 623 30.05 -16.93 22.42
C HIS A 623 30.81 -15.68 21.92
N PHE A 624 31.71 -15.12 22.73
CA PHE A 624 32.54 -13.99 22.29
C PHE A 624 33.43 -14.34 21.10
N TYR A 625 33.99 -15.55 21.06
CA TYR A 625 34.74 -16.05 19.91
C TYR A 625 33.90 -16.10 18.64
N GLY A 626 32.69 -16.68 18.72
CA GLY A 626 31.75 -16.69 17.59
C GLY A 626 31.42 -15.28 17.08
N ILE A 627 31.17 -14.33 18.00
CA ILE A 627 30.86 -12.94 17.66
C ILE A 627 32.05 -12.24 16.98
N ALA A 628 33.27 -12.40 17.54
CA ALA A 628 34.48 -11.81 16.99
C ALA A 628 34.76 -12.34 15.58
N LYS A 629 34.68 -13.66 15.39
CA LYS A 629 34.87 -14.32 14.09
C LYS A 629 33.88 -13.81 13.05
N LYS A 630 32.61 -13.63 13.44
CA LYS A 630 31.58 -13.09 12.56
C LYS A 630 31.87 -11.65 12.13
N MET A 631 32.21 -10.76 13.06
CA MET A 631 32.57 -9.36 12.74
C MET A 631 33.78 -9.26 11.81
N ILE A 632 34.78 -10.14 11.98
CA ILE A 632 35.92 -10.24 11.08
C ILE A 632 35.50 -10.76 9.69
N GLY A 633 34.59 -11.73 9.64
CA GLY A 633 34.00 -12.20 8.38
C GLY A 633 33.27 -11.09 7.60
N GLU A 634 32.50 -10.24 8.31
CA GLU A 634 31.85 -9.06 7.72
C GLU A 634 32.86 -8.05 7.18
N LEU A 635 33.99 -7.84 7.87
CA LEU A 635 35.10 -7.03 7.37
C LEU A 635 35.74 -7.65 6.12
N ALA A 636 35.98 -8.97 6.13
CA ALA A 636 36.55 -9.68 4.99
C ALA A 636 35.64 -9.62 3.76
N ALA A 637 34.32 -9.74 3.94
CA ALA A 637 33.34 -9.58 2.86
C ALA A 637 33.39 -8.18 2.24
N ARG A 638 33.48 -7.12 3.06
CA ARG A 638 33.67 -5.73 2.60
C ARG A 638 34.98 -5.54 1.84
N MET A 639 36.08 -6.15 2.28
CA MET A 639 37.37 -6.10 1.58
C MET A 639 37.31 -6.85 0.23
N LYS A 640 36.60 -7.97 0.16
CA LYS A 640 36.42 -8.73 -1.07
C LYS A 640 35.68 -7.95 -2.16
N GLN A 641 34.74 -7.08 -1.79
CA GLN A 641 34.09 -6.16 -2.73
C GLN A 641 35.08 -5.18 -3.39
N GLN A 642 36.19 -4.89 -2.71
CA GLN A 642 37.31 -4.11 -3.25
C GLN A 642 38.38 -4.99 -3.91
N GLN A 643 38.06 -6.25 -4.22
CA GLN A 643 38.95 -7.26 -4.79
C GLN A 643 40.16 -7.59 -3.91
N ILE A 644 40.08 -7.41 -2.59
CA ILE A 644 41.16 -7.75 -1.65
C ILE A 644 40.70 -8.90 -0.77
N SER A 645 41.49 -9.96 -0.71
CA SER A 645 41.21 -11.08 0.20
C SER A 645 41.78 -10.77 1.59
N LEU A 646 41.03 -11.06 2.65
CA LEU A 646 41.46 -10.88 4.03
C LEU A 646 41.47 -12.23 4.74
N GLU A 647 42.65 -12.66 5.17
CA GLU A 647 42.87 -13.85 5.98
C GLU A 647 43.30 -13.42 7.39
N VAL A 648 42.58 -13.88 8.42
CA VAL A 648 42.86 -13.55 9.83
C VAL A 648 43.10 -14.85 10.58
N GLU A 649 44.23 -14.95 11.27
CA GLU A 649 44.55 -16.11 12.11
C GLU A 649 43.71 -16.16 13.39
N ASP A 650 43.45 -17.36 13.91
CA ASP A 650 42.72 -17.55 15.17
C ASP A 650 43.40 -16.85 16.36
N SER A 651 44.73 -16.73 16.34
CA SER A 651 45.52 -16.01 17.35
C SER A 651 45.12 -14.54 17.48
N VAL A 652 44.65 -13.92 16.40
CA VAL A 652 44.15 -12.54 16.37
C VAL A 652 42.75 -12.48 16.96
N ILE A 653 41.93 -13.51 16.72
CA ILE A 653 40.58 -13.61 17.31
C ILE A 653 40.68 -13.73 18.83
N ASP A 654 41.58 -14.58 19.33
CA ASP A 654 41.84 -14.70 20.77
C ASP A 654 42.28 -13.38 21.38
N TYR A 655 43.15 -12.63 20.70
CA TYR A 655 43.57 -11.29 21.12
C TYR A 655 42.41 -10.29 21.19
N ILE A 656 41.48 -10.31 20.21
CA ILE A 656 40.28 -9.47 20.23
C ILE A 656 39.41 -9.79 21.44
N ILE A 657 39.29 -11.06 21.83
CA ILE A 657 38.47 -11.46 22.97
C ILE A 657 39.13 -11.02 24.27
N GLU A 658 40.41 -11.33 24.45
CA GLU A 658 41.17 -10.98 25.67
C GLU A 658 41.18 -9.46 25.94
N ALA A 659 41.34 -8.65 24.89
CA ALA A 659 41.51 -7.20 25.02
C ALA A 659 40.22 -6.39 24.76
N GLY A 660 39.22 -6.98 24.10
CA GLY A 660 38.02 -6.29 23.61
C GLY A 660 36.72 -6.67 24.31
N THR A 661 36.75 -7.58 25.29
CA THR A 661 35.56 -7.95 26.08
C THR A 661 35.53 -7.22 27.42
N ASP A 662 34.33 -6.89 27.89
CA ASP A 662 34.11 -6.29 29.21
C ASP A 662 32.94 -7.03 29.89
N PRO A 663 33.12 -7.56 31.11
CA PRO A 663 32.05 -8.28 31.83
C PRO A 663 30.77 -7.46 32.05
N VAL A 664 30.86 -6.13 32.10
CA VAL A 664 29.73 -5.21 32.34
C VAL A 664 29.05 -4.79 31.05
N PHE A 665 29.81 -4.58 29.98
CA PHE A 665 29.30 -4.07 28.69
C PHE A 665 29.10 -5.14 27.60
N GLY A 666 29.41 -6.40 27.90
CA GLY A 666 29.25 -7.54 26.99
C GLY A 666 30.05 -7.35 25.71
N ALA A 667 29.43 -7.62 24.56
CA ALA A 667 30.09 -7.53 23.24
C ALA A 667 30.17 -6.09 22.68
N ARG A 668 29.63 -5.07 23.37
CA ARG A 668 29.63 -3.68 22.87
C ARG A 668 31.03 -3.11 22.61
N PRO A 669 32.05 -3.30 23.47
CA PRO A 669 33.39 -2.78 23.24
C PRO A 669 34.11 -3.49 22.08
N LEU A 670 33.75 -4.74 21.78
CA LEU A 670 34.41 -5.59 20.78
C LEU A 670 34.41 -4.94 19.39
N LYS A 671 33.28 -4.39 18.95
CA LYS A 671 33.17 -3.70 17.65
C LYS A 671 34.10 -2.48 17.58
N ARG A 672 34.12 -1.66 18.63
CA ARG A 672 35.01 -0.49 18.70
C ARG A 672 36.48 -0.89 18.74
N PHE A 673 36.80 -1.99 19.41
CA PHE A 673 38.15 -2.54 19.47
C PHE A 673 38.62 -2.99 18.08
N ILE A 674 37.81 -3.77 17.36
CA ILE A 674 38.11 -4.20 15.99
C ILE A 674 38.31 -2.99 15.07
N GLN A 675 37.45 -1.97 15.15
CA GLN A 675 37.60 -0.74 14.38
C GLN A 675 38.94 -0.03 14.65
N ARG A 676 39.30 0.11 15.94
CA ARG A 676 40.50 0.86 16.35
C ARG A 676 41.80 0.10 16.08
N GLU A 677 41.86 -1.19 16.40
CA GLU A 677 43.11 -1.95 16.36
C GLU A 677 43.31 -2.72 15.05
N ILE A 678 42.22 -3.13 14.38
CA ILE A 678 42.30 -3.93 13.15
C ILE A 678 41.97 -3.08 11.94
N GLU A 679 40.75 -2.53 11.84
CA GLU A 679 40.34 -1.79 10.64
C GLU A 679 41.24 -0.58 10.37
N THR A 680 41.65 0.14 11.43
CA THR A 680 42.50 1.33 11.29
C THR A 680 43.91 0.95 10.79
N ARG A 681 44.45 -0.21 11.19
CA ARG A 681 45.75 -0.68 10.71
C ARG A 681 45.68 -1.17 9.26
N ILE A 682 44.63 -1.92 8.91
CA ILE A 682 44.36 -2.33 7.54
C ILE A 682 44.22 -1.10 6.64
N ALA A 683 43.41 -0.12 7.04
CA ALA A 683 43.23 1.12 6.30
C ALA A 683 44.55 1.87 6.06
N LYS A 684 45.45 1.88 7.06
CA LYS A 684 46.78 2.49 6.93
C LYS A 684 47.62 1.78 5.87
N GLU A 685 47.63 0.44 5.83
CA GLU A 685 48.36 -0.32 4.81
C GLU A 685 47.77 -0.13 3.40
N LEU A 686 46.44 -0.04 3.28
CA LEU A 686 45.78 0.28 2.01
C LEU A 686 46.17 1.68 1.50
N ILE A 687 46.21 2.68 2.38
CA ILE A 687 46.55 4.08 2.00
C ILE A 687 48.02 4.22 1.59
N LYS A 688 48.93 3.40 2.13
CA LYS A 688 50.34 3.40 1.68
C LYS A 688 50.51 2.99 0.20
N GLY A 689 49.50 2.33 -0.38
CA GLY A 689 49.48 1.98 -1.81
C GLY A 689 50.25 0.71 -2.16
N GLU A 690 50.70 -0.06 -1.16
CA GLU A 690 51.41 -1.33 -1.37
C GLU A 690 50.46 -2.52 -1.65
N VAL A 691 49.15 -2.33 -1.43
CA VAL A 691 48.10 -3.33 -1.64
C VAL A 691 47.31 -3.02 -2.90
N THR A 692 47.34 -3.92 -3.88
CA THR A 692 46.61 -3.77 -5.16
C THR A 692 45.39 -4.70 -5.22
N PRO A 693 44.41 -4.42 -6.11
CA PRO A 693 43.32 -5.37 -6.40
C PRO A 693 43.88 -6.76 -6.75
N GLY A 694 43.39 -7.80 -6.08
CA GLY A 694 43.85 -9.19 -6.18
C GLY A 694 44.81 -9.64 -5.05
N SER A 695 45.26 -8.73 -4.19
CA SER A 695 46.15 -9.03 -3.07
C SER A 695 45.45 -9.79 -1.93
N THR A 696 46.22 -10.51 -1.12
CA THR A 696 45.72 -11.23 0.06
C THR A 696 46.37 -10.69 1.32
N LEU A 697 45.63 -9.88 2.08
CA LEU A 697 46.07 -9.39 3.38
C LEU A 697 45.95 -10.49 4.43
N LYS A 698 47.08 -10.83 5.05
CA LYS A 698 47.17 -11.74 6.19
C LYS A 698 47.38 -10.97 7.48
N VAL A 699 46.48 -11.15 8.44
CA VAL A 699 46.55 -10.58 9.78
C VAL A 699 46.90 -11.69 10.77
N SER A 700 48.03 -11.52 11.47
CA SER A 700 48.57 -12.50 12.41
C SER A 700 49.11 -11.80 13.67
N MET A 701 49.45 -12.59 14.70
CA MET A 701 50.13 -12.11 15.91
C MET A 701 51.61 -12.52 15.86
N ASP A 702 52.52 -11.57 16.10
CA ASP A 702 53.95 -11.86 16.22
C ASP A 702 54.32 -12.52 17.56
N ALA A 703 55.59 -12.94 17.71
CA ALA A 703 56.09 -13.58 18.93
C ALA A 703 56.03 -12.68 20.19
N ASN A 704 55.84 -11.36 20.03
CA ASN A 704 55.69 -10.38 21.10
C ASN A 704 54.21 -9.99 21.34
N LYS A 705 53.26 -10.75 20.78
CA LYS A 705 51.81 -10.46 20.81
C LYS A 705 51.45 -9.10 20.17
N GLN A 706 52.13 -8.71 19.10
CA GLN A 706 51.78 -7.54 18.29
C GLN A 706 51.08 -7.95 17.00
N LEU A 707 50.04 -7.20 16.63
CA LEU A 707 49.32 -7.33 15.36
C LEU A 707 50.25 -7.04 14.17
N LEU A 708 50.46 -8.05 13.33
CA LEU A 708 51.24 -8.01 12.09
C LEU A 708 50.28 -8.12 10.88
N ILE A 709 50.44 -7.22 9.92
CA ILE A 709 49.70 -7.25 8.64
C ILE A 709 50.70 -7.46 7.52
N THR A 710 50.47 -8.46 6.69
CA THR A 710 51.31 -8.82 5.52
C THR A 710 50.45 -8.90 4.27
N VAL A 711 51.03 -8.58 3.11
CA VAL A 711 50.38 -8.54 1.79
C VAL A 711 50.82 -9.74 0.94
#